data_AF-R8BMV9-F1
#
_entry.id   AF-R8BMV9-F1
#
_cell.length_a   1.000
_cell.length_b   1.000
_cell.length_c   1.000
_cell.angle_alpha   90.00
_cell.angle_beta   90.00
_cell.angle_gamma   90.00
#
_symmetry.space_group_name_H-M   'P 1'
#
loop_
_entity.id
_entity.type
_entity.pdbx_description
1 polymer ?
#
loop_
_entity_poly.entity_id
_entity_poly.type
_entity_poly.pdbx_seq_one_letter_code
_entity_poly.pdbx_strand_id
1 'polypeptide(L)'
;MDSLEHEAVPGDVLTQVRARISRSIGFKPNVVIINAGTNDAVYSVDLSGVGSRMNDILNDLWAGEDMGNSCMILSTLIPTTNTAGDANRPGINDQYRALVTQRASEGKCIYLADMDPGGSQWLQFDTDYLATESPHVHPNDSGHKKMAAVFYKAINQAIATNKIVKAADFATGDPVCDKFAGTGVDAGGLTQRGSGHDDGIYYHDSEEMGILFTADSDWDRSQWKFARLFDQNHDDLLAWISKSDTEQVYAVWANSADGKGSFSAQMSDMAPDLLCDATGVHFIDMTGDGLDDLVCIDASGNAYLSVNQGDGNRAGGKSPTFKRVSSSALIKSNEGYKRERVLLADIDGDGRGDYGVIDDSGNVYFWRNGWIDPIPAYWQALGLRFTGKNMGDVRGTRFGDINGDGRDDWLWVDDDGKTYTYTNGRSCKKGVEGDGLNVAWRQGFYTGESSGPTHKGMAAYLTDAETYLRDRIHFARISGTASIFGNLPTLDYVFMQHTKLSTGKHRFQMRVWKNTGGGASKLLADGNKYCNMVGHGDGRMDYVWMYSFGTMELFINRGKGSISDSDPDGFWDFSPGVIWTPPSNLNRRDLHLADWDGDGACDIIYVNPEGGTVSQVWINGYPSTGKWTWTPMSNPAPSLHCSEKRGLGLFDLAVEFADITGNGRADYLCMEPGSRTTGFTHNSDGSWTDAGQIKVSITKDRANMRWADVNGDGKADLLWIEKFSGDGYVWYNNGPADPAVTLGSSFSWRQQDTVAYAGNVAGSCEYFPDLDGNGRADEHFVLGTFNNEARTAYNPSCGLQDVTGDDASMVNDLPTVPGGDSSGGGGDDGSGDGDGSGDGDLPDYPSRFGGGNPNCGTTQDFFAHTYYVGNDQGGDPFCMAKWKDGIFPKLIEARATEGSLAYLRVVFTDNSEMAVGTAVSDDGHHRYGTLEWQPFVDTFDKFSLWAGGWNGGVGRLVAGIAGKDTIDAGKYWDDPPTEYPIPRGYDGKGMLLGFYGSAGDRIDSLEPIFSSYKPNRVSLTNATFSPSYEALNTLPFSERKMSVVSVFGTHQNDLDDETEVDIELRIRISKQTAITFTHEGGHEDGGEVGGTVGGEVSWSVGVPELADINWKAKGEITGKYVRKDIYKTIRSSTDTEVEQLELIFDDENSYKYDASGVFVNAMGSQIASHCGYVASDEADTSDFDEVITTATYCQDGTFLGEGLVTDDDYFSLCPGDWQNL
;
A
#
# COMPACT_ATOMS: atom_id res chain seq x y z
N MET A 1 7.50 22.99 16.38
CA MET A 1 6.34 23.89 16.18
C MET A 1 6.87 25.31 16.10
N ASP A 2 7.20 25.79 14.91
CA ASP A 2 7.52 27.20 14.63
C ASP A 2 6.84 27.55 13.29
N SER A 3 5.49 27.49 13.28
CA SER A 3 4.72 28.08 12.19
C SER A 3 4.54 29.56 12.51
N LEU A 4 4.93 30.44 11.59
CA LEU A 4 4.74 31.89 11.72
C LEU A 4 3.32 32.34 11.33
N GLU A 5 2.50 31.41 10.83
CA GLU A 5 1.15 31.65 10.31
C GLU A 5 0.05 31.40 11.36
N HIS A 6 0.41 30.85 12.52
CA HIS A 6 -0.52 30.51 13.59
C HIS A 6 0.13 30.61 14.99
N GLU A 7 -0.48 31.37 15.90
CA GLU A 7 0.03 31.62 17.26
C GLU A 7 -0.81 30.89 18.34
N ALA A 8 -1.05 29.57 18.18
CA ALA A 8 -1.59 28.76 19.26
C ALA A 8 -0.48 28.30 20.22
N VAL A 9 -0.54 28.79 21.46
CA VAL A 9 0.42 28.42 22.50
C VAL A 9 -0.33 27.95 23.75
N PRO A 10 -0.16 26.68 24.17
CA PRO A 10 -0.75 26.18 25.39
C PRO A 10 -0.34 27.00 26.62
N GLY A 11 -1.30 27.29 27.49
CA GLY A 11 -1.05 27.93 28.80
C GLY A 11 -0.95 29.46 28.82
N ASP A 12 -0.89 30.15 27.68
CA ASP A 12 -0.77 31.61 27.64
C ASP A 12 -2.07 32.33 28.02
N VAL A 13 -1.96 33.38 28.85
CA VAL A 13 -3.03 34.37 29.12
C VAL A 13 -2.96 35.55 28.13
N LEU A 14 -4.00 36.37 28.03
CA LEU A 14 -4.08 37.47 27.04
C LEU A 14 -2.86 38.40 27.00
N THR A 15 -2.23 38.68 28.14
CA THR A 15 -1.02 39.52 28.17
C THR A 15 0.15 38.89 27.43
N GLN A 16 0.28 37.57 27.48
CA GLN A 16 1.30 36.81 26.75
C GLN A 16 0.93 36.65 25.28
N VAL A 17 -0.35 36.41 24.97
CA VAL A 17 -0.87 36.42 23.59
C VAL A 17 -0.56 37.75 22.91
N ARG A 18 -0.84 38.88 23.57
CA ARG A 18 -0.51 40.23 23.08
C ARG A 18 0.98 40.41 22.79
N ALA A 19 1.87 39.80 23.56
CA ALA A 19 3.31 39.91 23.32
C ALA A 19 3.76 39.14 22.06
N ARG A 20 2.99 38.15 21.60
CA ARG A 20 3.32 37.32 20.43
C ARG A 20 2.83 37.90 19.11
N ILE A 21 1.74 38.67 19.10
CA ILE A 21 1.15 39.20 17.86
C ILE A 21 2.14 40.00 16.99
N SER A 22 3.21 40.56 17.57
CA SER A 22 4.26 41.24 16.80
C SER A 22 4.94 40.34 15.78
N ARG A 23 4.90 39.02 15.97
CA ARG A 23 5.41 38.02 15.01
C ARG A 23 4.48 37.88 13.80
N SER A 24 3.18 38.04 14.00
CA SER A 24 2.15 37.84 12.97
C SER A 24 1.78 39.12 12.21
N ILE A 25 1.98 40.30 12.80
CA ILE A 25 1.66 41.60 12.16
C ILE A 25 2.40 41.80 10.82
N GLY A 26 3.60 41.22 10.67
CA GLY A 26 4.39 41.29 9.43
C GLY A 26 3.72 40.64 8.20
N PHE A 27 2.78 39.72 8.39
CA PHE A 27 2.03 39.05 7.33
C PHE A 27 0.81 39.84 6.82
N LYS A 28 0.52 40.98 7.45
CA LYS A 28 -0.54 41.92 7.05
C LYS A 28 -1.90 41.27 6.70
N PRO A 29 -2.44 40.35 7.53
CA PRO A 29 -3.69 39.65 7.21
C PRO A 29 -4.87 40.61 7.12
N ASN A 30 -5.72 40.44 6.10
CA ASN A 30 -6.98 41.17 5.96
C ASN A 30 -8.12 40.59 6.82
N VAL A 31 -7.97 39.37 7.32
CA VAL A 31 -8.89 38.71 8.26
C VAL A 31 -8.07 38.10 9.40
N VAL A 32 -8.43 38.37 10.64
CA VAL A 32 -7.79 37.79 11.83
C VAL A 32 -8.84 37.08 12.66
N ILE A 33 -8.64 35.78 12.90
CA ILE A 33 -9.50 34.96 13.75
C ILE A 33 -8.89 34.89 15.15
N ILE A 34 -9.70 35.16 16.18
CA ILE A 34 -9.23 35.20 17.58
C ILE A 34 -10.11 34.32 18.45
N ASN A 35 -9.52 33.27 19.03
CA ASN A 35 -10.03 32.53 20.19
C ASN A 35 -8.96 32.55 21.28
N ALA A 36 -9.09 33.45 22.26
CA ALA A 36 -8.09 33.62 23.31
C ALA A 36 -8.73 34.11 24.62
N GLY A 37 -8.23 33.61 25.75
CA GLY A 37 -8.72 33.96 27.10
C GLY A 37 -9.16 32.77 27.96
N THR A 38 -9.11 31.53 27.44
CA THR A 38 -9.43 30.31 28.21
C THR A 38 -8.55 30.19 29.47
N ASN A 39 -7.25 30.47 29.35
CA ASN A 39 -6.34 30.45 30.50
C ASN A 39 -6.60 31.60 31.49
N ASP A 40 -7.04 32.78 31.02
CA ASP A 40 -7.48 33.86 31.92
C ASP A 40 -8.69 33.42 32.75
N ALA A 41 -9.62 32.67 32.14
CA ALA A 41 -10.76 32.07 32.82
C ALA A 41 -10.32 31.02 33.85
N VAL A 42 -9.46 30.09 33.45
CA VAL A 42 -8.97 28.99 34.32
C VAL A 42 -8.16 29.52 35.50
N TYR A 43 -7.24 30.46 35.27
CA TYR A 43 -6.38 31.02 36.32
C TYR A 43 -6.97 32.22 37.04
N SER A 44 -8.21 32.61 36.73
CA SER A 44 -8.91 33.76 37.32
C SER A 44 -8.12 35.08 37.23
N VAL A 45 -7.46 35.32 36.09
CA VAL A 45 -6.57 36.47 35.89
C VAL A 45 -7.38 37.69 35.44
N ASP A 46 -7.43 38.72 36.29
CA ASP A 46 -8.04 40.03 36.00
C ASP A 46 -9.38 39.95 35.24
N LEU A 47 -10.32 39.17 35.78
CA LEU A 47 -11.60 38.85 35.11
C LEU A 47 -12.43 40.09 34.74
N SER A 48 -12.35 41.16 35.54
CA SER A 48 -13.02 42.44 35.26
C SER A 48 -12.35 43.26 34.15
N GLY A 49 -11.07 43.01 33.88
CA GLY A 49 -10.27 43.71 32.88
C GLY A 49 -10.05 42.93 31.58
N VAL A 50 -10.55 41.69 31.48
CA VAL A 50 -10.36 40.82 30.29
C VAL A 50 -10.80 41.51 29.00
N GLY A 51 -11.95 42.17 28.98
CA GLY A 51 -12.40 42.94 27.80
C GLY A 51 -11.44 44.06 27.42
N SER A 52 -10.87 44.77 28.41
CA SER A 52 -9.87 45.82 28.16
C SER A 52 -8.56 45.26 27.61
N ARG A 53 -8.12 44.08 28.08
CA ARG A 53 -6.90 43.43 27.60
C ARG A 53 -7.05 42.85 26.18
N MET A 54 -8.23 42.30 25.86
CA MET A 54 -8.56 41.91 24.48
C MET A 54 -8.64 43.14 23.56
N ASN A 55 -9.23 44.23 24.05
CA ASN A 55 -9.31 45.49 23.32
C ASN A 55 -7.94 46.06 22.92
N ASP A 56 -6.97 45.88 23.81
CA ASP A 56 -5.58 46.23 23.58
C ASP A 56 -4.92 45.38 22.48
N ILE A 57 -5.19 44.07 22.42
CA ILE A 57 -4.76 43.20 21.33
C ILE A 57 -5.36 43.66 20.00
N LEU A 58 -6.66 43.95 19.98
CA LEU A 58 -7.35 44.45 18.79
C LEU A 58 -6.76 45.79 18.30
N ASN A 59 -6.43 46.69 19.23
CA ASN A 59 -5.78 47.97 18.90
C ASN A 59 -4.40 47.75 18.26
N ASP A 60 -3.59 46.87 18.82
CA ASP A 60 -2.25 46.57 18.29
C ASP A 60 -2.34 45.96 16.88
N LEU A 61 -3.30 45.06 16.64
CA LEU A 61 -3.56 44.48 15.32
C LEU A 61 -3.97 45.55 14.29
N TRP A 62 -4.91 46.43 14.62
CA TRP A 62 -5.30 47.54 13.72
C TRP A 62 -4.24 48.64 13.60
N ALA A 63 -3.30 48.72 14.54
CA ALA A 63 -2.15 49.62 14.46
C ALA A 63 -1.00 49.05 13.62
N GLY A 64 -1.06 47.75 13.28
CA GLY A 64 -0.14 47.10 12.36
C GLY A 64 -0.11 47.79 11.00
N GLU A 65 1.05 47.73 10.34
CA GLU A 65 1.25 48.33 9.03
C GLU A 65 0.22 47.79 8.02
N ASP A 66 -0.53 48.67 7.37
CA ASP A 66 -1.62 48.37 6.43
C ASP A 66 -2.78 47.52 6.96
N MET A 67 -2.81 47.22 8.26
CA MET A 67 -3.86 46.41 8.90
C MET A 67 -5.03 47.24 9.45
N GLY A 68 -5.06 48.56 9.22
CA GLY A 68 -6.08 49.46 9.77
C GLY A 68 -7.53 49.13 9.37
N ASN A 69 -7.70 48.43 8.23
CA ASN A 69 -8.97 47.95 7.69
C ASN A 69 -9.17 46.44 7.82
N SER A 70 -8.23 45.70 8.41
CA SER A 70 -8.35 44.25 8.60
C SER A 70 -9.58 43.91 9.44
N CYS A 71 -10.24 42.82 9.08
CA CYS A 71 -11.44 42.37 9.75
C CYS A 71 -11.13 41.40 10.89
N MET A 72 -11.62 41.70 12.08
CA MET A 72 -11.42 40.87 13.27
C MET A 72 -12.62 39.95 13.46
N ILE A 73 -12.40 38.65 13.50
CA ILE A 73 -13.41 37.65 13.84
C ILE A 73 -13.13 37.20 15.27
N LEU A 74 -13.71 37.90 16.24
CA LEU A 74 -13.51 37.61 17.65
C LEU A 74 -14.53 36.57 18.10
N SER A 75 -14.05 35.43 18.58
CA SER A 75 -14.90 34.40 19.14
C SER A 75 -15.11 34.57 20.64
N THR A 76 -16.26 34.10 21.13
CA THR A 76 -16.44 33.80 22.55
C THR A 76 -15.66 32.54 22.92
N LEU A 77 -15.28 32.40 24.18
CA LEU A 77 -14.55 31.24 24.69
C LEU A 77 -15.42 29.99 24.63
N ILE A 78 -14.80 28.87 24.25
CA ILE A 78 -15.43 27.55 24.25
C ILE A 78 -15.68 27.04 25.69
N PRO A 79 -16.70 26.20 25.91
CA PRO A 79 -16.93 25.55 27.21
C PRO A 79 -15.70 24.81 27.74
N THR A 80 -15.60 24.65 29.06
CA THR A 80 -14.57 23.82 29.70
C THR A 80 -15.11 23.13 30.95
N THR A 81 -14.64 21.92 31.27
CA THR A 81 -14.97 21.29 32.56
C THR A 81 -14.07 21.76 33.71
N ASN A 82 -13.13 22.67 33.47
CA ASN A 82 -12.36 23.30 34.54
C ASN A 82 -13.29 24.15 35.41
N THR A 83 -13.37 23.88 36.72
CA THR A 83 -14.32 24.54 37.62
C THR A 83 -14.20 26.07 37.64
N ALA A 84 -12.97 26.61 37.61
CA ALA A 84 -12.76 28.06 37.57
C ALA A 84 -13.04 28.62 36.16
N GLY A 85 -12.59 27.90 35.12
CA GLY A 85 -12.86 28.24 33.73
C GLY A 85 -14.36 28.34 33.44
N ASP A 86 -15.14 27.31 33.77
CA ASP A 86 -16.59 27.25 33.58
C ASP A 86 -17.32 28.39 34.30
N ALA A 87 -16.96 28.67 35.55
CA ALA A 87 -17.56 29.75 36.33
C ALA A 87 -17.25 31.15 35.76
N ASN A 88 -16.04 31.35 35.22
CA ASN A 88 -15.56 32.65 34.78
C ASN A 88 -15.89 32.95 33.31
N ARG A 89 -15.98 31.91 32.46
CA ARG A 89 -16.19 32.02 31.01
C ARG A 89 -17.41 32.86 30.61
N PRO A 90 -18.61 32.73 31.22
CA PRO A 90 -19.76 33.54 30.85
C PRO A 90 -19.49 35.05 30.98
N GLY A 91 -18.84 35.47 32.07
CA GLY A 91 -18.51 36.88 32.31
C GLY A 91 -17.44 37.43 31.36
N ILE A 92 -16.55 36.58 30.87
CA ILE A 92 -15.58 36.94 29.81
C ILE A 92 -16.30 37.04 28.45
N ASN A 93 -17.14 36.06 28.11
CA ASN A 93 -17.89 36.05 26.87
C ASN A 93 -18.80 37.28 26.74
N ASP A 94 -19.44 37.71 27.83
CA ASP A 94 -20.24 38.93 27.84
C ASP A 94 -19.40 40.19 27.57
N GLN A 95 -18.18 40.27 28.10
CA GLN A 95 -17.25 41.35 27.78
C GLN A 95 -16.82 41.33 26.31
N TYR A 96 -16.58 40.15 25.71
CA TYR A 96 -16.24 40.03 24.29
C TYR A 96 -17.42 40.41 23.38
N ARG A 97 -18.64 39.97 23.70
CA ARG A 97 -19.87 40.39 22.99
C ARG A 97 -20.06 41.90 23.04
N ALA A 98 -19.89 42.50 24.22
CA ALA A 98 -19.96 43.95 24.40
C ALA A 98 -18.86 44.68 23.61
N LEU A 99 -17.64 44.13 23.60
CA LEU A 99 -16.50 44.70 22.90
C LEU A 99 -16.69 44.68 21.38
N VAL A 100 -17.15 43.57 20.80
CA VAL A 100 -17.49 43.49 19.37
C VAL A 100 -18.55 44.53 19.01
N THR A 101 -19.62 44.61 19.81
CA THR A 101 -20.70 45.59 19.60
C THR A 101 -20.17 47.02 19.65
N GLN A 102 -19.34 47.33 20.64
CA GLN A 102 -18.72 48.65 20.78
C GLN A 102 -17.86 48.98 19.56
N ARG A 103 -16.90 48.12 19.20
CA ARG A 103 -15.95 48.38 18.11
C ARG A 103 -16.62 48.41 16.75
N ALA A 104 -17.65 47.59 16.52
CA ALA A 104 -18.48 47.68 15.33
C ALA A 104 -19.19 49.05 15.23
N SER A 105 -19.70 49.59 16.36
CA SER A 105 -20.33 50.92 16.39
C SER A 105 -19.36 52.08 16.13
N GLU A 106 -18.07 51.87 16.38
CA GLU A 106 -16.98 52.81 16.06
C GLU A 106 -16.52 52.70 14.59
N GLY A 107 -17.16 51.84 13.79
CA GLY A 107 -16.88 51.67 12.37
C GLY A 107 -15.76 50.68 12.04
N LYS A 108 -15.20 49.98 13.02
CA LYS A 108 -14.21 48.92 12.78
C LYS A 108 -14.84 47.70 12.09
N CYS A 109 -14.05 46.96 11.30
CA CYS A 109 -14.45 45.66 10.77
C CYS A 109 -14.23 44.61 11.87
N ILE A 110 -15.30 44.24 12.56
CA ILE A 110 -15.26 43.23 13.60
C ILE A 110 -16.60 42.49 13.65
N TYR A 111 -16.55 41.17 13.72
CA TYR A 111 -17.70 40.28 13.77
C TYR A 111 -17.53 39.28 14.90
N LEU A 112 -18.64 38.89 15.52
CA LEU A 112 -18.66 37.94 16.60
C LEU A 112 -18.82 36.52 16.03
N ALA A 113 -17.86 35.65 16.33
CA ALA A 113 -17.97 34.21 16.16
C ALA A 113 -18.45 33.60 17.49
N ASP A 114 -19.77 33.64 17.75
CA ASP A 114 -20.30 33.21 19.04
C ASP A 114 -20.31 31.68 19.16
N MET A 115 -19.45 31.14 20.02
CA MET A 115 -19.36 29.73 20.40
C MET A 115 -20.50 29.28 21.32
N ASP A 116 -21.34 30.21 21.80
CA ASP A 116 -22.66 29.92 22.40
C ASP A 116 -23.79 30.62 21.59
N PRO A 117 -24.03 30.24 20.33
CA PRO A 117 -25.09 30.83 19.51
C PRO A 117 -26.45 30.79 20.24
N GLY A 118 -27.11 31.95 20.33
CA GLY A 118 -28.38 32.08 21.05
C GLY A 118 -28.26 31.97 22.58
N GLY A 119 -27.05 32.07 23.14
CA GLY A 119 -26.79 31.93 24.57
C GLY A 119 -26.90 30.49 25.08
N SER A 120 -26.93 29.52 24.17
CA SER A 120 -26.97 28.09 24.49
C SER A 120 -25.61 27.45 24.20
N GLN A 121 -25.21 26.51 25.06
CA GLN A 121 -23.97 25.75 24.85
C GLN A 121 -24.06 24.96 23.54
N TRP A 122 -23.22 25.30 22.57
CA TRP A 122 -23.19 24.68 21.24
C TRP A 122 -22.23 23.50 21.15
N LEU A 123 -21.05 23.62 21.77
CA LEU A 123 -20.13 22.51 21.95
C LEU A 123 -20.52 21.68 23.17
N GLN A 124 -20.73 20.38 22.99
CA GLN A 124 -21.06 19.43 24.05
C GLN A 124 -19.83 18.63 24.46
N PHE A 125 -19.59 18.51 25.77
CA PHE A 125 -18.39 17.85 26.31
C PHE A 125 -18.30 16.36 25.94
N ASP A 126 -19.42 15.70 25.72
CA ASP A 126 -19.52 14.27 25.41
C ASP A 126 -19.28 13.93 23.94
N THR A 127 -19.55 14.86 23.02
CA THR A 127 -19.41 14.61 21.56
C THR A 127 -18.33 15.45 20.89
N ASP A 128 -18.00 16.63 21.43
CA ASP A 128 -17.21 17.64 20.72
C ASP A 128 -15.83 17.87 21.32
N TYR A 129 -15.48 17.17 22.40
CA TYR A 129 -14.17 17.22 23.05
C TYR A 129 -13.53 15.83 23.12
N LEU A 130 -12.22 15.80 23.35
CA LEU A 130 -11.49 14.55 23.58
C LEU A 130 -11.94 13.94 24.90
N ALA A 131 -12.54 12.74 24.87
CA ALA A 131 -13.10 12.09 26.06
C ALA A 131 -12.05 11.79 27.14
N THR A 132 -10.78 11.66 26.76
CA THR A 132 -9.64 11.43 27.66
C THR A 132 -9.12 12.70 28.33
N GLU A 133 -9.61 13.88 27.94
CA GLU A 133 -9.11 15.16 28.41
C GLU A 133 -9.90 15.68 29.61
N SER A 134 -9.25 15.86 30.76
CA SER A 134 -9.86 16.51 31.92
C SER A 134 -8.88 17.48 32.60
N PRO A 135 -9.20 18.79 32.68
CA PRO A 135 -10.44 19.41 32.22
C PRO A 135 -10.51 19.52 30.69
N HIS A 136 -11.68 19.32 30.08
CA HIS A 136 -11.89 19.47 28.65
C HIS A 136 -11.62 20.92 28.24
N VAL A 137 -10.59 21.16 27.44
CA VAL A 137 -10.26 22.47 26.85
C VAL A 137 -9.83 22.36 25.38
N HIS A 138 -9.64 21.13 24.85
CA HIS A 138 -9.29 20.84 23.46
C HIS A 138 -10.44 20.07 22.76
N PRO A 139 -11.13 20.69 21.79
CA PRO A 139 -12.14 20.02 20.97
C PRO A 139 -11.58 18.84 20.16
N ASN A 140 -12.43 17.88 19.80
CA ASN A 140 -12.15 16.85 18.80
C ASN A 140 -12.59 17.30 17.39
N ASP A 141 -12.52 16.46 16.37
CA ASP A 141 -12.91 16.82 15.00
C ASP A 141 -14.37 17.32 14.86
N SER A 142 -15.30 16.70 15.59
CA SER A 142 -16.72 17.16 15.64
C SER A 142 -16.83 18.56 16.23
N GLY A 143 -16.11 18.83 17.33
CA GLY A 143 -16.04 20.16 17.93
C GLY A 143 -15.38 21.20 17.02
N HIS A 144 -14.30 20.83 16.33
CA HIS A 144 -13.66 21.68 15.33
C HIS A 144 -14.60 22.00 14.16
N LYS A 145 -15.39 21.04 13.64
CA LYS A 145 -16.42 21.29 12.61
C LYS A 145 -17.46 22.31 13.08
N LYS A 146 -17.91 22.21 14.33
CA LYS A 146 -18.85 23.17 14.94
C LYS A 146 -18.24 24.56 15.12
N MET A 147 -16.98 24.66 15.52
CA MET A 147 -16.24 25.93 15.59
C MET A 147 -16.07 26.54 14.19
N ALA A 148 -15.67 25.73 13.21
CA ALA A 148 -15.49 26.12 11.82
C ALA A 148 -16.81 26.67 11.24
N ALA A 149 -17.95 26.03 11.50
CA ALA A 149 -19.25 26.53 11.07
C ALA A 149 -19.57 27.93 11.63
N VAL A 150 -19.21 28.21 12.88
CA VAL A 150 -19.40 29.53 13.51
C VAL A 150 -18.48 30.59 12.91
N PHE A 151 -17.20 30.26 12.71
CA PHE A 151 -16.24 31.17 12.05
C PHE A 151 -16.61 31.45 10.60
N TYR A 152 -16.95 30.41 9.84
CA TYR A 152 -17.39 30.50 8.45
C TYR A 152 -18.61 31.42 8.30
N LYS A 153 -19.60 31.28 9.19
CA LYS A 153 -20.76 32.18 9.25
C LYS A 153 -20.35 33.64 9.50
N ALA A 154 -19.47 33.90 10.48
CA ALA A 154 -19.03 35.27 10.80
C ALA A 154 -18.22 35.91 9.65
N ILE A 155 -17.36 35.13 8.98
CA ILE A 155 -16.60 35.57 7.81
C ILE A 155 -17.57 35.89 6.66
N ASN A 156 -18.53 35.02 6.37
CA ASN A 156 -19.53 35.28 5.34
C ASN A 156 -20.40 36.51 5.62
N GLN A 157 -20.68 36.84 6.88
CA GLN A 157 -21.34 38.11 7.23
C GLN A 157 -20.45 39.32 6.90
N ALA A 158 -19.14 39.23 7.15
CA ALA A 158 -18.18 40.27 6.80
C ALA A 158 -18.04 40.44 5.28
N ILE A 159 -18.08 39.34 4.51
CA ILE A 159 -18.11 39.33 3.04
C ILE A 159 -19.40 39.97 2.53
N ALA A 160 -20.56 39.54 3.04
CA ALA A 160 -21.87 40.03 2.60
C ALA A 160 -22.07 41.54 2.83
N THR A 161 -21.34 42.10 3.79
CA THR A 161 -21.33 43.54 4.08
C THR A 161 -20.16 44.29 3.41
N ASN A 162 -19.40 43.60 2.56
CA ASN A 162 -18.27 44.10 1.78
C ASN A 162 -17.22 44.81 2.63
N LYS A 163 -17.01 44.33 3.86
CA LYS A 163 -16.05 44.93 4.80
C LYS A 163 -14.69 44.22 4.83
N ILE A 164 -14.58 43.00 4.29
CA ILE A 164 -13.28 42.37 4.06
C ILE A 164 -12.65 43.05 2.86
N VAL A 165 -11.51 43.69 3.08
CA VAL A 165 -10.72 44.36 2.04
C VAL A 165 -9.63 43.43 1.51
N LYS A 166 -9.07 43.75 0.34
CA LYS A 166 -7.90 43.03 -0.19
C LYS A 166 -6.75 43.07 0.85
N ALA A 167 -6.07 41.94 1.05
CA ALA A 167 -4.85 41.89 1.86
C ALA A 167 -3.78 42.83 1.30
N ALA A 168 -3.00 43.43 2.20
CA ALA A 168 -1.90 44.30 1.83
C ALA A 168 -0.66 43.46 1.50
N ASP A 169 0.15 43.95 0.56
CA ASP A 169 1.36 43.26 0.13
C ASP A 169 2.38 43.20 1.29
N PHE A 170 2.89 42.01 1.57
CA PHE A 170 4.03 41.76 2.46
C PHE A 170 5.16 41.10 1.66
N ALA A 171 6.40 41.21 2.13
CA ALA A 171 7.53 40.65 1.41
C ALA A 171 7.52 39.12 1.51
N THR A 172 7.18 38.44 0.42
CA THR A 172 7.37 37.00 0.23
C THR A 172 8.48 36.80 -0.80
N GLY A 173 9.49 35.99 -0.47
CA GLY A 173 10.15 35.21 -1.53
C GLY A 173 9.15 34.16 -2.04
N ASP A 174 9.37 33.60 -3.23
CA ASP A 174 8.54 32.49 -3.70
C ASP A 174 8.58 31.37 -2.66
N PRO A 175 7.44 30.99 -2.06
CA PRO A 175 7.45 30.02 -1.00
C PRO A 175 7.74 28.64 -1.60
N VAL A 176 8.83 28.03 -1.16
CA VAL A 176 9.12 26.60 -1.35
C VAL A 176 8.35 25.84 -0.28
N CYS A 177 7.52 24.88 -0.66
CA CYS A 177 6.78 24.05 0.31
C CYS A 177 6.61 22.62 -0.14
N ASP A 178 6.49 21.74 0.84
CA ASP A 178 6.25 20.32 0.62
C ASP A 178 4.83 20.08 0.08
N LYS A 179 4.68 18.99 -0.68
CA LYS A 179 3.40 18.48 -1.16
C LYS A 179 2.86 17.43 -0.20
N PHE A 180 1.58 17.53 0.17
CA PHE A 180 0.89 16.55 1.00
C PHE A 180 -0.35 16.02 0.27
N ALA A 181 -0.71 14.75 0.48
CA ALA A 181 -1.95 14.20 -0.06
C ALA A 181 -3.17 15.05 0.33
N GLY A 182 -4.10 15.26 -0.61
CA GLY A 182 -5.29 16.08 -0.42
C GLY A 182 -5.02 17.59 -0.45
N THR A 183 -3.89 18.03 -1.02
CA THR A 183 -3.61 19.47 -1.24
C THR A 183 -3.59 19.86 -2.71
N GLY A 184 -3.94 18.95 -3.61
CA GLY A 184 -4.02 19.17 -5.04
C GLY A 184 -5.33 19.83 -5.46
N VAL A 185 -5.28 20.59 -6.55
CA VAL A 185 -6.44 21.28 -7.13
C VAL A 185 -6.88 20.53 -8.39
N ASP A 186 -8.13 20.08 -8.46
CA ASP A 186 -8.65 19.41 -9.66
C ASP A 186 -8.62 20.37 -10.86
N ALA A 187 -8.02 19.93 -11.97
CA ALA A 187 -8.13 20.63 -13.24
C ALA A 187 -9.57 20.66 -13.78
N GLY A 188 -10.47 19.80 -13.27
CA GLY A 188 -11.92 19.79 -13.49
C GLY A 188 -12.40 18.61 -14.35
N GLY A 189 -11.98 18.57 -15.61
CA GLY A 189 -12.41 17.57 -16.61
C GLY A 189 -11.24 16.74 -17.16
N LEU A 190 -11.48 15.94 -18.21
CA LEU A 190 -10.37 15.22 -18.86
C LEU A 190 -9.43 16.22 -19.53
N THR A 191 -8.20 16.27 -19.02
CA THR A 191 -7.13 17.10 -19.55
C THR A 191 -6.56 16.49 -20.82
N GLN A 192 -6.54 15.15 -20.92
CA GLN A 192 -6.20 14.39 -22.13
C GLN A 192 -7.38 13.56 -22.65
N ARG A 193 -7.64 13.62 -23.96
CA ARG A 193 -8.82 13.03 -24.63
C ARG A 193 -8.51 11.76 -25.43
N GLY A 194 -7.40 11.09 -25.15
CA GLY A 194 -7.06 9.81 -25.78
C GLY A 194 -6.22 9.87 -27.05
N SER A 195 -5.50 10.97 -27.25
CA SER A 195 -4.50 11.11 -28.33
C SER A 195 -3.39 10.06 -28.22
N GLY A 196 -3.05 9.36 -29.30
CA GLY A 196 -1.99 8.36 -29.34
C GLY A 196 -2.19 7.33 -30.45
N HIS A 197 -1.30 6.33 -30.52
CA HIS A 197 -1.37 5.23 -31.50
C HIS A 197 -1.05 3.89 -30.84
N ASP A 198 -1.84 2.86 -31.13
CA ASP A 198 -1.59 1.48 -30.72
C ASP A 198 -1.58 0.54 -31.94
N ASP A 199 -1.33 -0.74 -31.70
CA ASP A 199 -1.38 -1.77 -32.73
C ASP A 199 -2.64 -2.66 -32.62
N GLY A 200 -3.67 -2.19 -31.92
CA GLY A 200 -4.98 -2.83 -31.84
C GLY A 200 -5.00 -4.22 -31.18
N ILE A 201 -5.85 -5.12 -31.68
CA ILE A 201 -5.99 -6.51 -31.20
C ILE A 201 -4.99 -7.42 -31.91
N TYR A 202 -4.51 -8.45 -31.23
CA TYR A 202 -3.65 -9.47 -31.85
C TYR A 202 -4.41 -10.32 -32.88
N TYR A 203 -3.93 -10.28 -34.12
CA TYR A 203 -4.34 -11.19 -35.18
C TYR A 203 -3.19 -12.14 -35.53
N HIS A 204 -3.43 -13.43 -35.34
CA HIS A 204 -2.47 -14.48 -35.66
C HIS A 204 -2.48 -14.78 -37.15
N ASP A 205 -1.28 -14.89 -37.72
CA ASP A 205 -1.04 -15.55 -39.00
C ASP A 205 0.27 -16.34 -38.89
N SER A 206 0.48 -17.30 -39.77
CA SER A 206 1.69 -18.09 -39.75
C SER A 206 2.16 -18.65 -41.09
N GLU A 207 3.46 -18.87 -41.18
CA GLU A 207 4.14 -19.48 -42.31
C GLU A 207 4.69 -20.87 -41.91
N GLU A 208 4.31 -21.93 -42.62
CA GLU A 208 4.85 -23.27 -42.37
C GLU A 208 6.34 -23.34 -42.76
N MET A 209 7.21 -23.66 -41.80
CA MET A 209 8.65 -23.83 -42.01
C MET A 209 9.04 -25.29 -42.35
N GLY A 210 8.08 -26.21 -42.31
CA GLY A 210 8.30 -27.64 -42.50
C GLY A 210 8.94 -28.30 -41.27
N ILE A 211 9.68 -29.38 -41.50
CA ILE A 211 10.34 -30.15 -40.43
C ILE A 211 11.75 -29.62 -40.23
N LEU A 212 12.03 -29.04 -39.06
CA LEU A 212 13.31 -28.41 -38.75
C LEU A 212 14.23 -29.30 -37.89
N PHE A 213 13.65 -30.28 -37.20
CA PHE A 213 14.41 -31.24 -36.39
C PHE A 213 13.79 -32.64 -36.46
N THR A 214 14.62 -33.68 -36.37
CA THR A 214 14.16 -35.07 -36.28
C THR A 214 15.05 -35.85 -35.32
N ALA A 215 14.44 -36.58 -34.38
CA ALA A 215 15.13 -37.46 -33.46
C ALA A 215 14.37 -38.78 -33.28
N ASP A 216 15.13 -39.87 -33.12
CA ASP A 216 14.59 -41.18 -32.74
C ASP A 216 14.91 -41.43 -31.26
N SER A 217 13.87 -41.65 -30.46
CA SER A 217 13.94 -41.92 -29.02
C SER A 217 13.50 -43.35 -28.72
N ASP A 218 14.03 -43.95 -27.66
CA ASP A 218 13.51 -45.23 -27.15
C ASP A 218 12.17 -45.05 -26.39
N TRP A 219 11.83 -43.80 -26.05
CA TRP A 219 10.69 -43.46 -25.20
C TRP A 219 9.82 -42.35 -25.81
N ASP A 220 8.56 -42.37 -25.39
CA ASP A 220 7.58 -41.30 -25.61
C ASP A 220 6.89 -41.00 -24.27
N ARG A 221 7.38 -39.95 -23.62
CA ARG A 221 7.09 -39.62 -22.21
C ARG A 221 7.10 -38.11 -21.96
N SER A 222 6.67 -37.34 -22.96
CA SER A 222 6.65 -35.86 -22.94
C SER A 222 8.02 -35.25 -22.59
N GLN A 223 9.07 -35.74 -23.25
CA GLN A 223 10.45 -35.41 -22.88
C GLN A 223 10.98 -34.07 -23.40
N TRP A 224 10.32 -33.45 -24.37
CA TRP A 224 10.82 -32.26 -25.07
C TRP A 224 10.43 -30.96 -24.37
N LYS A 225 11.40 -30.05 -24.22
CA LYS A 225 11.24 -28.72 -23.60
C LYS A 225 11.96 -27.67 -24.44
N PHE A 226 11.54 -26.42 -24.29
CA PHE A 226 12.15 -25.25 -24.93
C PHE A 226 12.54 -24.23 -23.85
N ALA A 227 13.68 -23.57 -24.02
CA ALA A 227 14.18 -22.57 -23.07
C ALA A 227 15.21 -21.64 -23.73
N ARG A 228 15.25 -20.38 -23.30
CA ARG A 228 16.30 -19.40 -23.66
C ARG A 228 17.58 -19.70 -22.89
N LEU A 229 18.44 -20.57 -23.43
CA LEU A 229 19.64 -21.01 -22.72
C LEU A 229 20.88 -20.15 -23.00
N PHE A 230 20.98 -19.62 -24.23
CA PHE A 230 22.18 -18.90 -24.70
C PHE A 230 21.92 -17.42 -25.00
N ASP A 231 20.70 -17.05 -25.36
CA ASP A 231 20.32 -15.68 -25.69
C ASP A 231 18.82 -15.46 -25.50
N GLN A 232 18.43 -14.21 -25.28
CA GLN A 232 17.04 -13.83 -25.01
C GLN A 232 16.08 -14.02 -26.20
N ASN A 233 16.61 -14.14 -27.42
CA ASN A 233 15.82 -14.07 -28.64
C ASN A 233 15.46 -15.43 -29.23
N HIS A 234 16.06 -16.52 -28.75
CA HIS A 234 15.87 -17.85 -29.33
C HIS A 234 15.74 -18.91 -28.25
N ASP A 235 14.74 -19.77 -28.41
CA ASP A 235 14.59 -20.93 -27.56
C ASP A 235 15.36 -22.12 -28.14
N ASP A 236 16.07 -22.82 -27.27
CA ASP A 236 16.83 -24.02 -27.55
C ASP A 236 16.03 -25.27 -27.17
N LEU A 237 16.33 -26.42 -27.78
CA LEU A 237 15.61 -27.66 -27.55
C LEU A 237 16.32 -28.50 -26.48
N LEU A 238 15.55 -29.00 -25.52
CA LEU A 238 16.03 -29.88 -24.46
C LEU A 238 15.24 -31.19 -24.42
N ALA A 239 15.93 -32.27 -24.02
CA ALA A 239 15.29 -33.54 -23.66
C ALA A 239 15.86 -34.11 -22.36
N TRP A 240 15.00 -34.46 -21.41
CA TRP A 240 15.44 -34.98 -20.12
C TRP A 240 15.93 -36.43 -20.19
N ILE A 241 17.01 -36.72 -19.46
CA ILE A 241 17.67 -38.02 -19.35
C ILE A 241 17.87 -38.32 -17.86
N SER A 242 17.21 -39.36 -17.37
CA SER A 242 17.55 -39.95 -16.06
C SER A 242 18.78 -40.85 -16.25
N LYS A 243 19.88 -40.50 -15.58
CA LYS A 243 21.10 -41.32 -15.53
C LYS A 243 21.04 -42.29 -14.34
N SER A 244 20.40 -41.88 -13.25
CA SER A 244 20.11 -42.69 -12.07
C SER A 244 18.87 -42.17 -11.33
N ASP A 245 18.53 -42.78 -10.19
CA ASP A 245 17.45 -42.33 -9.31
C ASP A 245 17.74 -40.97 -8.65
N THR A 246 19.00 -40.54 -8.63
CA THR A 246 19.45 -39.29 -8.00
C THR A 246 20.07 -38.30 -8.99
N GLU A 247 20.11 -38.62 -10.28
CA GLU A 247 20.77 -37.81 -11.30
C GLU A 247 19.93 -37.71 -12.57
N GLN A 248 19.60 -36.46 -12.91
CA GLN A 248 18.93 -36.08 -14.14
C GLN A 248 19.75 -35.02 -14.87
N VAL A 249 19.91 -35.21 -16.17
CA VAL A 249 20.57 -34.25 -17.07
C VAL A 249 19.68 -33.99 -18.27
N TYR A 250 20.02 -32.98 -19.07
CA TYR A 250 19.29 -32.64 -20.29
C TYR A 250 20.21 -32.72 -21.50
N ALA A 251 19.81 -33.47 -22.52
CA ALA A 251 20.43 -33.32 -23.84
C ALA A 251 19.97 -31.99 -24.43
N VAL A 252 20.91 -31.20 -24.94
CA VAL A 252 20.66 -29.86 -25.49
C VAL A 252 21.00 -29.83 -26.97
N TRP A 253 20.12 -29.20 -27.74
CA TRP A 253 20.38 -28.80 -29.12
C TRP A 253 20.14 -27.29 -29.21
N ALA A 254 21.22 -26.55 -29.47
CA ALA A 254 21.10 -25.10 -29.61
C ALA A 254 20.41 -24.74 -30.93
N ASN A 255 19.56 -23.74 -30.87
CA ASN A 255 19.07 -23.05 -32.07
C ASN A 255 20.26 -22.39 -32.78
N SER A 256 20.27 -22.33 -34.11
CA SER A 256 21.33 -21.68 -34.88
C SER A 256 21.38 -20.16 -34.70
N ALA A 257 20.30 -19.50 -34.27
CA ALA A 257 20.10 -18.04 -34.31
C ALA A 257 20.40 -17.39 -35.67
N ASP A 258 20.25 -18.15 -36.76
CA ASP A 258 20.36 -17.61 -38.12
C ASP A 258 18.99 -17.24 -38.72
N GLY A 259 17.94 -17.24 -37.90
CA GLY A 259 16.55 -17.00 -38.27
C GLY A 259 15.88 -18.14 -39.05
N LYS A 260 16.59 -19.24 -39.33
CA LYS A 260 16.04 -20.41 -40.06
C LYS A 260 15.49 -21.49 -39.14
N GLY A 261 15.69 -21.37 -37.83
CA GLY A 261 15.23 -22.35 -36.84
C GLY A 261 15.92 -23.72 -36.96
N SER A 262 17.15 -23.76 -37.50
CA SER A 262 17.92 -25.00 -37.54
C SER A 262 18.58 -25.28 -36.20
N PHE A 263 18.78 -26.56 -35.87
CA PHE A 263 19.35 -26.97 -34.59
C PHE A 263 20.75 -27.56 -34.76
N SER A 264 21.60 -27.37 -33.77
CA SER A 264 22.94 -27.94 -33.73
C SER A 264 22.90 -29.48 -33.71
N ALA A 265 24.06 -30.12 -33.84
CA ALA A 265 24.21 -31.48 -33.30
C ALA A 265 24.02 -31.44 -31.77
N GLN A 266 23.70 -32.59 -31.15
CA GLN A 266 23.56 -32.65 -29.70
C GLN A 266 24.83 -32.13 -29.03
N MET A 267 24.65 -31.21 -28.10
CA MET A 267 25.73 -30.61 -27.30
C MET A 267 26.10 -31.51 -26.12
N SER A 268 26.96 -31.01 -25.24
CA SER A 268 27.19 -31.63 -23.93
C SER A 268 25.89 -31.72 -23.13
N ASP A 269 25.71 -32.81 -22.37
CA ASP A 269 24.58 -32.94 -21.45
C ASP A 269 24.64 -31.79 -20.40
N MET A 270 23.51 -31.14 -20.15
CA MET A 270 23.35 -30.04 -19.21
C MET A 270 22.93 -30.58 -17.84
N ALA A 271 23.75 -30.31 -16.82
CA ALA A 271 23.45 -30.66 -15.44
C ALA A 271 22.73 -29.48 -14.75
N PRO A 272 21.51 -29.68 -14.21
CA PRO A 272 20.69 -28.59 -13.68
C PRO A 272 21.06 -28.17 -12.25
N ASP A 273 21.96 -28.88 -11.55
CA ASP A 273 22.21 -28.73 -10.09
C ASP A 273 20.93 -28.77 -9.21
N LEU A 274 19.87 -29.40 -9.74
CA LEU A 274 18.58 -29.56 -9.09
C LEU A 274 17.88 -30.79 -9.68
N LEU A 275 17.72 -31.84 -8.86
CA LEU A 275 16.97 -33.02 -9.26
C LEU A 275 15.47 -32.69 -9.23
N CYS A 276 14.78 -32.94 -10.34
CA CYS A 276 13.35 -32.65 -10.47
C CYS A 276 12.64 -33.74 -11.23
N ASP A 277 11.48 -34.18 -10.74
CA ASP A 277 10.56 -34.99 -11.55
C ASP A 277 10.24 -34.26 -12.86
N ALA A 278 10.44 -34.94 -13.99
CA ALA A 278 10.26 -34.37 -15.33
C ALA A 278 8.90 -33.69 -15.57
N THR A 279 7.85 -34.10 -14.85
CA THR A 279 6.52 -33.49 -14.95
C THR A 279 6.40 -32.15 -14.21
N GLY A 280 7.35 -31.81 -13.34
CA GLY A 280 7.46 -30.52 -12.65
C GLY A 280 8.57 -29.61 -13.15
N VAL A 281 9.19 -29.93 -14.29
CA VAL A 281 10.26 -29.10 -14.87
C VAL A 281 9.67 -27.99 -15.72
N HIS A 282 9.98 -26.76 -15.34
CA HIS A 282 9.68 -25.53 -16.07
C HIS A 282 10.96 -24.75 -16.34
N PHE A 283 10.97 -24.04 -17.46
CA PHE A 283 12.01 -23.08 -17.80
C PHE A 283 11.35 -21.72 -17.95
N ILE A 284 11.81 -20.76 -17.14
CA ILE A 284 11.32 -19.38 -17.12
C ILE A 284 12.40 -18.51 -16.46
N ASP A 285 12.60 -17.31 -16.96
CA ASP A 285 13.54 -16.35 -16.39
C ASP A 285 13.03 -15.87 -15.03
N MET A 286 13.71 -16.25 -13.95
CA MET A 286 13.35 -15.85 -12.58
C MET A 286 14.19 -14.67 -12.08
N THR A 287 15.28 -14.36 -12.79
CA THR A 287 16.27 -13.36 -12.39
C THR A 287 16.13 -12.03 -13.14
N GLY A 288 15.46 -12.04 -14.28
CA GLY A 288 15.31 -10.91 -15.21
C GLY A 288 16.53 -10.66 -16.08
N ASP A 289 17.43 -11.64 -16.25
CA ASP A 289 18.67 -11.50 -17.03
C ASP A 289 18.47 -11.82 -18.53
N GLY A 290 17.26 -12.24 -18.92
CA GLY A 290 16.86 -12.61 -20.26
C GLY A 290 17.09 -14.08 -20.60
N LEU A 291 17.62 -14.89 -19.68
CA LEU A 291 17.84 -16.33 -19.84
C LEU A 291 16.87 -17.10 -18.95
N ASP A 292 16.38 -18.24 -19.44
CA ASP A 292 15.47 -19.04 -18.65
C ASP A 292 16.22 -19.87 -17.59
N ASP A 293 15.69 -19.84 -16.38
CA ASP A 293 16.13 -20.64 -15.25
C ASP A 293 15.32 -21.94 -15.14
N LEU A 294 15.85 -22.92 -14.41
CA LEU A 294 15.10 -24.14 -14.12
C LEU A 294 14.30 -23.97 -12.83
N VAL A 295 12.98 -24.04 -12.97
CA VAL A 295 12.06 -24.12 -11.84
C VAL A 295 11.52 -25.55 -11.73
N CYS A 296 11.73 -26.17 -10.59
CA CYS A 296 11.11 -27.44 -10.24
C CYS A 296 9.86 -27.20 -9.39
N ILE A 297 8.71 -27.69 -9.84
CA ILE A 297 7.50 -27.78 -9.02
C ILE A 297 7.39 -29.21 -8.50
N ASP A 298 7.44 -29.39 -7.18
CA ASP A 298 7.25 -30.71 -6.58
C ASP A 298 5.77 -31.15 -6.61
N ALA A 299 5.48 -32.40 -6.29
CA ALA A 299 4.11 -32.93 -6.33
C ALA A 299 3.12 -32.18 -5.40
N SER A 300 3.61 -31.52 -4.36
CA SER A 300 2.79 -30.71 -3.44
C SER A 300 2.55 -29.30 -3.95
N GLY A 301 3.26 -28.87 -5.00
CA GLY A 301 3.17 -27.54 -5.60
C GLY A 301 4.23 -26.55 -5.12
N ASN A 302 5.24 -26.97 -4.34
CA ASN A 302 6.32 -26.07 -3.93
C ASN A 302 7.28 -25.81 -5.10
N ALA A 303 7.82 -24.59 -5.20
CA ALA A 303 8.74 -24.19 -6.26
C ALA A 303 10.19 -24.09 -5.76
N TYR A 304 11.08 -24.68 -6.55
CA TYR A 304 12.52 -24.71 -6.29
C TYR A 304 13.28 -24.19 -7.52
N LEU A 305 14.37 -23.44 -7.31
CA LEU A 305 15.07 -22.72 -8.36
C LEU A 305 16.53 -23.13 -8.50
N SER A 306 16.93 -23.32 -9.75
CA SER A 306 18.33 -23.38 -10.18
C SER A 306 18.57 -22.39 -11.32
N VAL A 307 19.52 -21.49 -11.12
CA VAL A 307 19.74 -20.32 -11.97
C VAL A 307 20.72 -20.66 -13.08
N ASN A 308 20.41 -20.27 -14.32
CA ASN A 308 21.31 -20.34 -15.46
C ASN A 308 22.48 -19.37 -15.25
N GLN A 309 23.72 -19.86 -15.31
CA GLN A 309 24.90 -19.02 -15.04
C GLN A 309 25.36 -18.19 -16.25
N GLY A 310 24.65 -18.25 -17.37
CA GLY A 310 24.96 -17.48 -18.59
C GLY A 310 26.30 -17.86 -19.24
N ASP A 311 26.90 -18.98 -18.85
CA ASP A 311 28.25 -19.38 -19.26
C ASP A 311 28.26 -20.40 -20.43
N GLY A 312 27.10 -20.59 -21.06
CA GLY A 312 26.92 -21.42 -22.25
C GLY A 312 27.68 -20.86 -23.47
N ASN A 313 28.13 -21.75 -24.36
CA ASN A 313 28.78 -21.35 -25.61
C ASN A 313 28.23 -22.18 -26.78
N ARG A 314 27.28 -21.58 -27.49
CA ARG A 314 26.63 -22.13 -28.69
C ARG A 314 27.63 -22.56 -29.75
N ALA A 315 28.58 -21.69 -30.11
CA ALA A 315 29.59 -21.98 -31.13
C ALA A 315 30.59 -23.06 -30.69
N GLY A 316 30.85 -23.15 -29.39
CA GLY A 316 31.77 -24.11 -28.77
C GLY A 316 31.16 -25.47 -28.42
N GLY A 317 29.85 -25.68 -28.61
CA GLY A 317 29.20 -26.93 -28.22
C GLY A 317 29.08 -27.14 -26.70
N LYS A 318 29.22 -26.07 -25.91
CA LYS A 318 29.17 -26.10 -24.44
C LYS A 318 27.78 -25.65 -23.97
N SER A 319 27.06 -26.51 -23.27
CA SER A 319 25.80 -26.15 -22.60
C SER A 319 26.05 -25.26 -21.37
N PRO A 320 25.12 -24.39 -20.99
CA PRO A 320 25.25 -23.58 -19.77
C PRO A 320 25.27 -24.44 -18.51
N THR A 321 25.89 -23.92 -17.46
CA THR A 321 25.83 -24.47 -16.11
C THR A 321 24.67 -23.84 -15.34
N PHE A 322 24.12 -24.62 -14.40
CA PHE A 322 23.04 -24.18 -13.52
C PHE A 322 23.49 -24.32 -12.07
N LYS A 323 22.96 -23.46 -11.19
CA LYS A 323 23.28 -23.48 -9.77
C LYS A 323 22.03 -23.25 -8.93
N ARG A 324 21.75 -24.14 -7.99
CA ARG A 324 20.64 -23.94 -7.04
C ARG A 324 20.88 -22.73 -6.15
N VAL A 325 19.82 -21.97 -5.90
CA VAL A 325 19.88 -20.71 -5.13
C VAL A 325 20.20 -20.90 -3.65
N SER A 326 19.98 -22.10 -3.12
CA SER A 326 20.33 -22.48 -1.75
C SER A 326 20.48 -23.99 -1.63
N SER A 327 20.91 -24.50 -0.47
CA SER A 327 20.99 -25.94 -0.22
C SER A 327 19.65 -26.66 -0.39
N SER A 328 18.53 -26.00 -0.06
CA SER A 328 17.18 -26.51 -0.27
C SER A 328 16.63 -26.23 -1.66
N ALA A 329 17.15 -25.21 -2.36
CA ALA A 329 16.63 -24.64 -3.59
C ALA A 329 15.21 -24.04 -3.49
N LEU A 330 14.53 -24.13 -2.34
CA LEU A 330 13.15 -23.69 -2.18
C LEU A 330 13.05 -22.17 -2.27
N ILE A 331 12.18 -21.69 -3.16
CA ILE A 331 11.87 -20.26 -3.31
C ILE A 331 10.42 -19.93 -2.96
N LYS A 332 9.49 -20.89 -3.05
CA LYS A 332 8.08 -20.69 -2.70
C LYS A 332 7.44 -21.98 -2.21
N SER A 333 6.70 -21.87 -1.09
CA SER A 333 5.80 -22.94 -0.63
C SER A 333 4.48 -22.91 -1.40
N ASN A 334 3.82 -24.06 -1.53
CA ASN A 334 2.55 -24.18 -2.23
C ASN A 334 1.43 -23.34 -1.58
N GLU A 335 0.44 -22.97 -2.39
CA GLU A 335 -0.75 -22.23 -1.97
C GLU A 335 -1.95 -23.16 -1.72
N GLY A 336 -1.71 -24.39 -1.25
CA GLY A 336 -2.74 -25.41 -1.02
C GLY A 336 -3.15 -26.20 -2.27
N TYR A 337 -2.48 -25.99 -3.39
CA TYR A 337 -2.71 -26.68 -4.65
C TYR A 337 -1.52 -27.54 -5.03
N LYS A 338 -1.82 -28.72 -5.60
CA LYS A 338 -0.81 -29.62 -6.16
C LYS A 338 -0.27 -29.09 -7.47
N ARG A 339 0.88 -29.63 -7.87
CA ARG A 339 1.59 -29.29 -9.10
C ARG A 339 0.73 -29.14 -10.35
N GLU A 340 -0.26 -30.00 -10.53
CA GLU A 340 -1.09 -30.01 -11.75
C GLU A 340 -1.92 -28.73 -11.93
N ARG A 341 -1.97 -27.89 -10.89
CA ARG A 341 -2.66 -26.60 -10.86
C ARG A 341 -1.70 -25.42 -10.83
N VAL A 342 -0.39 -25.64 -10.78
CA VAL A 342 0.61 -24.58 -10.78
C VAL A 342 0.92 -24.17 -12.21
N LEU A 343 0.96 -22.86 -12.45
CA LEU A 343 1.37 -22.22 -13.69
C LEU A 343 2.48 -21.23 -13.37
N LEU A 344 3.37 -20.97 -14.33
CA LEU A 344 4.38 -19.90 -14.22
C LEU A 344 4.21 -18.97 -15.41
N ALA A 345 4.31 -17.67 -15.17
CA ALA A 345 4.15 -16.64 -16.20
C ALA A 345 4.76 -15.33 -15.72
N ASP A 346 5.36 -14.53 -16.60
CA ASP A 346 5.61 -13.11 -16.32
C ASP A 346 4.29 -12.33 -16.55
N ILE A 347 3.49 -12.18 -15.49
CA ILE A 347 2.14 -11.60 -15.62
C ILE A 347 2.19 -10.07 -15.58
N ASP A 348 3.15 -9.50 -14.87
CA ASP A 348 3.24 -8.06 -14.65
C ASP A 348 4.24 -7.34 -15.56
N GLY A 349 4.97 -8.09 -16.39
CA GLY A 349 5.86 -7.62 -17.46
C GLY A 349 7.15 -7.02 -16.96
N ASP A 350 7.63 -7.42 -15.78
CA ASP A 350 8.90 -6.98 -15.23
C ASP A 350 10.10 -7.81 -15.72
N GLY A 351 9.84 -8.87 -16.48
CA GLY A 351 10.83 -9.79 -17.03
C GLY A 351 11.07 -11.03 -16.20
N ARG A 352 10.39 -11.18 -15.06
CA ARG A 352 10.57 -12.28 -14.12
C ARG A 352 9.33 -13.16 -14.06
N GLY A 353 9.55 -14.47 -13.91
CA GLY A 353 8.48 -15.44 -13.76
C GLY A 353 7.76 -15.31 -12.42
N ASP A 354 6.42 -15.29 -12.48
CA ASP A 354 5.52 -15.28 -11.33
C ASP A 354 4.89 -16.66 -11.11
N TYR A 355 4.45 -16.91 -9.87
CA TYR A 355 3.81 -18.16 -9.48
C TYR A 355 2.29 -18.02 -9.58
N GLY A 356 1.66 -18.86 -10.40
CA GLY A 356 0.23 -18.90 -10.59
C GLY A 356 -0.41 -20.22 -10.12
N VAL A 357 -1.68 -20.16 -9.71
CA VAL A 357 -2.52 -21.36 -9.52
C VAL A 357 -3.85 -21.23 -10.24
N ILE A 358 -4.28 -22.32 -10.89
CA ILE A 358 -5.54 -22.42 -11.62
C ILE A 358 -6.56 -23.30 -10.88
N ASP A 359 -7.77 -22.78 -10.68
CA ASP A 359 -8.88 -23.52 -10.08
C ASP A 359 -9.64 -24.38 -11.12
N ASP A 360 -10.65 -25.13 -10.67
CA ASP A 360 -11.50 -25.96 -11.56
C ASP A 360 -12.39 -25.16 -12.52
N SER A 361 -12.63 -23.89 -12.24
CA SER A 361 -13.38 -22.98 -13.11
C SER A 361 -12.48 -22.35 -14.18
N GLY A 362 -11.16 -22.57 -14.10
CA GLY A 362 -10.17 -21.96 -14.96
C GLY A 362 -9.78 -20.54 -14.54
N ASN A 363 -10.13 -20.12 -13.32
CA ASN A 363 -9.64 -18.86 -12.77
C ASN A 363 -8.17 -19.02 -12.36
N VAL A 364 -7.36 -18.00 -12.62
CA VAL A 364 -5.93 -18.01 -12.30
C VAL A 364 -5.59 -16.89 -11.31
N TYR A 365 -4.96 -17.29 -10.21
CA TYR A 365 -4.46 -16.40 -9.16
C TYR A 365 -2.94 -16.35 -9.22
N PHE A 366 -2.33 -15.19 -9.01
CA PHE A 366 -0.87 -15.03 -9.10
C PHE A 366 -0.25 -14.42 -7.83
N TRP A 367 1.00 -14.78 -7.63
CA TRP A 367 1.93 -14.17 -6.69
C TRP A 367 3.16 -13.73 -7.46
N ARG A 368 3.43 -12.43 -7.39
CA ARG A 368 4.53 -11.79 -8.08
C ARG A 368 5.86 -12.15 -7.41
N ASN A 369 6.84 -12.52 -8.22
CA ASN A 369 8.23 -12.62 -7.79
C ASN A 369 8.78 -11.21 -7.53
N GLY A 370 8.84 -10.81 -6.25
CA GLY A 370 9.28 -9.48 -5.88
C GLY A 370 10.62 -9.50 -5.16
N TRP A 371 11.57 -8.72 -5.68
CA TRP A 371 12.75 -8.16 -5.01
C TRP A 371 13.58 -7.36 -6.03
N ILE A 372 14.69 -6.77 -5.59
CA ILE A 372 15.66 -6.08 -6.46
C ILE A 372 16.83 -6.98 -6.87
N ASP A 373 17.21 -7.95 -6.02
CA ASP A 373 18.27 -8.91 -6.36
C ASP A 373 17.75 -10.01 -7.30
N PRO A 374 18.64 -10.78 -7.96
CA PRO A 374 18.26 -11.84 -8.90
C PRO A 374 17.40 -12.98 -8.32
N ILE A 375 17.26 -13.08 -7.00
CA ILE A 375 16.53 -14.16 -6.34
C ILE A 375 15.31 -13.56 -5.61
N PRO A 376 14.11 -14.18 -5.70
CA PRO A 376 12.94 -13.72 -4.97
C PRO A 376 13.22 -13.61 -3.46
N ALA A 377 13.02 -12.43 -2.88
CA ALA A 377 13.02 -12.26 -1.42
C ALA A 377 11.62 -12.44 -0.84
N TYR A 378 10.58 -12.10 -1.62
CA TYR A 378 9.20 -12.25 -1.22
C TYR A 378 8.28 -12.53 -2.41
N TRP A 379 7.05 -12.92 -2.10
CA TRP A 379 5.99 -13.20 -3.07
C TRP A 379 4.77 -12.37 -2.77
N GLN A 380 4.52 -11.34 -3.58
CA GLN A 380 3.40 -10.42 -3.39
C GLN A 380 2.13 -11.02 -3.98
N ALA A 381 1.07 -11.13 -3.19
CA ALA A 381 -0.19 -11.62 -3.71
C ALA A 381 -0.77 -10.60 -4.71
N LEU A 382 -1.05 -11.05 -5.93
CA LEU A 382 -1.83 -10.26 -6.89
C LEU A 382 -3.32 -10.61 -6.77
N GLY A 383 -3.66 -11.85 -6.41
CA GLY A 383 -5.05 -12.30 -6.40
C GLY A 383 -5.50 -12.73 -7.79
N LEU A 384 -6.79 -12.61 -8.10
CA LEU A 384 -7.39 -13.12 -9.34
C LEU A 384 -6.91 -12.31 -10.56
N ARG A 385 -6.16 -12.92 -11.47
CA ARG A 385 -5.66 -12.23 -12.68
C ARG A 385 -6.28 -12.69 -13.97
N PHE A 386 -6.83 -13.90 -14.01
CA PHE A 386 -7.59 -14.36 -15.17
C PHE A 386 -8.89 -15.02 -14.73
N THR A 387 -10.02 -14.55 -15.26
CA THR A 387 -11.31 -15.22 -15.08
C THR A 387 -11.48 -16.28 -16.15
N GLY A 388 -11.79 -17.51 -15.72
CA GLY A 388 -11.95 -18.66 -16.61
C GLY A 388 -12.95 -18.41 -17.74
N LYS A 389 -12.62 -18.93 -18.93
CA LYS A 389 -13.42 -18.75 -20.17
C LYS A 389 -14.25 -19.98 -20.53
N ASN A 390 -14.46 -20.90 -19.57
CA ASN A 390 -15.21 -22.15 -19.77
C ASN A 390 -14.71 -22.99 -20.95
N MET A 391 -13.39 -23.02 -21.17
CA MET A 391 -12.79 -23.75 -22.30
C MET A 391 -12.74 -25.27 -22.10
N GLY A 392 -13.05 -25.77 -20.90
CA GLY A 392 -13.03 -27.19 -20.57
C GLY A 392 -11.83 -27.54 -19.69
N ASP A 393 -11.09 -28.57 -20.07
CA ASP A 393 -9.97 -29.10 -19.29
C ASP A 393 -8.84 -28.05 -19.10
N VAL A 394 -8.63 -27.64 -17.86
CA VAL A 394 -7.65 -26.61 -17.46
C VAL A 394 -6.20 -27.01 -17.75
N ARG A 395 -5.93 -28.30 -17.96
CA ARG A 395 -4.60 -28.77 -18.40
C ARG A 395 -4.20 -28.27 -19.78
N GLY A 396 -5.13 -27.67 -20.53
CA GLY A 396 -4.82 -26.97 -21.77
C GLY A 396 -4.31 -25.54 -21.60
N THR A 397 -4.36 -24.97 -20.40
CA THR A 397 -3.86 -23.63 -20.13
C THR A 397 -2.34 -23.57 -20.15
N ARG A 398 -1.78 -22.58 -20.86
CA ARG A 398 -0.37 -22.21 -20.90
C ARG A 398 -0.27 -20.69 -20.82
N PHE A 399 0.88 -20.22 -20.39
CA PHE A 399 1.25 -18.81 -20.46
C PHE A 399 2.48 -18.68 -21.36
N GLY A 400 2.49 -17.64 -22.19
CA GLY A 400 3.61 -17.33 -23.08
C GLY A 400 3.35 -16.11 -23.93
N ASP A 401 4.34 -15.23 -24.03
CA ASP A 401 4.36 -13.99 -24.82
C ASP A 401 4.22 -14.23 -26.34
N ILE A 402 2.99 -14.33 -26.86
CA ILE A 402 2.70 -14.69 -28.26
C ILE A 402 2.92 -13.50 -29.22
N ASN A 403 2.81 -12.27 -28.71
CA ASN A 403 2.88 -11.01 -29.46
C ASN A 403 4.25 -10.30 -29.32
N GLY A 404 5.11 -10.81 -28.43
CA GLY A 404 6.46 -10.34 -28.18
C GLY A 404 6.53 -9.11 -27.29
N ASP A 405 5.49 -8.71 -26.56
CA ASP A 405 5.50 -7.47 -25.77
C ASP A 405 6.23 -7.58 -24.43
N GLY A 406 6.69 -8.78 -24.06
CA GLY A 406 7.36 -9.06 -22.79
C GLY A 406 6.40 -9.34 -21.64
N ARG A 407 5.12 -9.60 -21.90
CA ARG A 407 4.14 -10.08 -20.93
C ARG A 407 3.58 -11.41 -21.40
N ASP A 408 3.45 -12.37 -20.50
CA ASP A 408 2.95 -13.68 -20.90
C ASP A 408 1.43 -13.66 -21.11
N ASP A 409 1.02 -14.13 -22.30
CA ASP A 409 -0.37 -14.21 -22.71
C ASP A 409 -1.02 -15.51 -22.25
N TRP A 410 -2.33 -15.48 -22.01
CA TRP A 410 -3.07 -16.68 -21.69
C TRP A 410 -3.42 -17.45 -22.96
N LEU A 411 -3.00 -18.72 -23.00
CA LEU A 411 -3.25 -19.64 -24.10
C LEU A 411 -4.04 -20.85 -23.59
N TRP A 412 -5.03 -21.30 -24.35
CA TRP A 412 -5.65 -22.60 -24.11
C TRP A 412 -5.64 -23.46 -25.36
N VAL A 413 -5.05 -24.65 -25.24
CA VAL A 413 -4.85 -25.62 -26.32
C VAL A 413 -5.86 -26.76 -26.17
N ASP A 414 -6.64 -27.04 -27.20
CA ASP A 414 -7.60 -28.16 -27.24
C ASP A 414 -6.90 -29.51 -27.53
N ASP A 415 -7.68 -30.59 -27.57
CA ASP A 415 -7.17 -31.95 -27.82
C ASP A 415 -6.59 -32.14 -29.23
N ASP A 416 -7.02 -31.32 -30.20
CA ASP A 416 -6.54 -31.31 -31.58
C ASP A 416 -5.34 -30.37 -31.77
N GLY A 417 -4.98 -29.57 -30.76
CA GLY A 417 -3.97 -28.52 -30.83
C GLY A 417 -4.50 -27.13 -31.24
N LYS A 418 -5.81 -26.94 -31.43
CA LYS A 418 -6.36 -25.59 -31.66
C LYS A 418 -6.08 -24.74 -30.43
N THR A 419 -5.62 -23.51 -30.65
CA THR A 419 -5.25 -22.63 -29.54
C THR A 419 -6.08 -21.36 -29.56
N TYR A 420 -6.59 -20.97 -28.39
CA TYR A 420 -7.27 -19.70 -28.15
C TYR A 420 -6.37 -18.83 -27.28
N THR A 421 -6.32 -17.54 -27.59
CA THR A 421 -5.37 -16.59 -26.96
C THR A 421 -6.11 -15.40 -26.40
N TYR A 422 -5.73 -14.98 -25.20
CA TYR A 422 -6.04 -13.67 -24.62
C TYR A 422 -4.74 -12.98 -24.29
N THR A 423 -4.50 -11.80 -24.86
CA THR A 423 -3.25 -11.07 -24.66
C THR A 423 -3.26 -10.22 -23.39
N ASN A 424 -2.11 -10.16 -22.73
CA ASN A 424 -1.89 -9.52 -21.44
C ASN A 424 -1.46 -8.05 -21.60
N GLY A 425 -2.39 -7.12 -21.41
CA GLY A 425 -2.08 -5.68 -21.35
C GLY A 425 -1.96 -5.16 -19.91
N ARG A 426 -1.04 -4.22 -19.67
CA ARG A 426 -0.92 -3.48 -18.41
C ARG A 426 -2.22 -2.73 -18.07
N SER A 427 -2.72 -2.82 -16.83
CA SER A 427 -3.91 -2.08 -16.39
C SER A 427 -3.58 -0.75 -15.68
N CYS A 428 -4.40 0.28 -15.89
CA CYS A 428 -4.40 1.49 -15.06
C CYS A 428 -5.30 1.40 -13.82
N LYS A 429 -5.99 0.26 -13.61
CA LYS A 429 -6.87 0.09 -12.46
C LYS A 429 -6.06 0.11 -11.16
N LYS A 430 -6.32 1.10 -10.31
CA LYS A 430 -5.83 1.19 -8.93
C LYS A 430 -6.16 -0.09 -8.15
N GLY A 431 -5.28 -0.47 -7.25
CA GLY A 431 -5.51 -1.58 -6.32
C GLY A 431 -4.58 -1.53 -5.12
N VAL A 432 -4.54 -2.63 -4.38
CA VAL A 432 -3.65 -2.87 -3.24
C VAL A 432 -3.09 -4.28 -3.34
N GLU A 433 -2.16 -4.67 -2.47
CA GLU A 433 -1.72 -6.07 -2.44
C GLU A 433 -2.92 -7.04 -2.29
N GLY A 434 -3.03 -8.01 -3.19
CA GLY A 434 -4.16 -8.94 -3.29
C GLY A 434 -5.26 -8.54 -4.29
N ASP A 435 -5.28 -7.30 -4.78
CA ASP A 435 -6.19 -6.80 -5.82
C ASP A 435 -5.49 -5.89 -6.87
N GLY A 436 -4.19 -5.69 -6.75
CA GLY A 436 -3.38 -4.71 -7.49
C GLY A 436 -2.33 -5.31 -8.43
N LEU A 437 -1.97 -4.50 -9.43
CA LEU A 437 -1.41 -4.85 -10.75
C LEU A 437 -2.39 -5.75 -11.52
N ASN A 438 -3.53 -5.15 -11.88
CA ASN A 438 -4.55 -5.77 -12.72
C ASN A 438 -4.05 -5.98 -14.16
N VAL A 439 -4.71 -6.90 -14.89
CA VAL A 439 -4.43 -7.18 -16.31
C VAL A 439 -5.63 -6.80 -17.16
N ALA A 440 -5.37 -6.10 -18.26
CA ALA A 440 -6.35 -5.72 -19.26
C ALA A 440 -6.32 -6.72 -20.45
N TRP A 441 -7.11 -7.78 -20.34
CA TRP A 441 -7.15 -8.86 -21.32
C TRP A 441 -7.87 -8.48 -22.64
N ARG A 442 -7.28 -8.84 -23.79
CA ARG A 442 -7.94 -8.77 -25.10
C ARG A 442 -7.89 -10.14 -25.79
N GLN A 443 -9.01 -10.63 -26.33
CA GLN A 443 -8.99 -11.88 -27.10
C GLN A 443 -8.29 -11.67 -28.44
N GLY A 444 -7.39 -12.57 -28.82
CA GLY A 444 -6.78 -12.62 -30.16
C GLY A 444 -7.54 -13.54 -31.12
N PHE A 445 -7.37 -13.32 -32.42
CA PHE A 445 -8.08 -14.08 -33.47
C PHE A 445 -7.15 -14.54 -34.59
N TYR A 446 -7.55 -15.55 -35.36
CA TYR A 446 -6.91 -15.84 -36.64
C TYR A 446 -7.15 -14.70 -37.64
N THR A 447 -6.18 -14.39 -38.48
CA THR A 447 -6.27 -13.28 -39.45
C THR A 447 -7.48 -13.45 -40.38
N GLY A 448 -8.31 -12.41 -40.45
CA GLY A 448 -9.56 -12.39 -41.22
C GLY A 448 -10.79 -12.90 -40.47
N GLU A 449 -10.63 -13.40 -39.25
CA GLU A 449 -11.73 -13.87 -38.39
C GLU A 449 -12.01 -12.86 -37.25
N SER A 450 -13.19 -12.97 -36.64
CA SER A 450 -13.60 -12.16 -35.47
C SER A 450 -14.07 -13.01 -34.28
N SER A 451 -13.91 -14.33 -34.40
CA SER A 451 -14.22 -15.31 -33.35
C SER A 451 -13.42 -16.59 -33.61
N GLY A 452 -13.35 -17.48 -32.61
CA GLY A 452 -12.65 -18.75 -32.75
C GLY A 452 -11.18 -18.69 -32.31
N PRO A 453 -10.39 -19.73 -32.63
CA PRO A 453 -9.02 -19.87 -32.18
C PRO A 453 -8.05 -18.96 -32.95
N THR A 454 -6.91 -18.65 -32.34
CA THR A 454 -5.76 -18.07 -33.03
C THR A 454 -5.01 -19.10 -33.87
N HIS A 455 -5.05 -20.39 -33.49
CA HIS A 455 -4.39 -21.47 -34.23
C HIS A 455 -5.37 -22.59 -34.59
N LYS A 456 -5.34 -23.06 -35.84
CA LYS A 456 -6.28 -24.07 -36.38
C LYS A 456 -6.02 -25.52 -35.93
N GLY A 457 -4.93 -25.75 -35.19
CA GLY A 457 -4.56 -27.06 -34.66
C GLY A 457 -4.04 -28.05 -35.69
N MET A 458 -3.86 -29.30 -35.26
CA MET A 458 -3.21 -30.39 -35.99
C MET A 458 -4.12 -31.61 -36.18
N ALA A 459 -5.44 -31.42 -36.19
CA ALA A 459 -6.43 -32.50 -36.32
C ALA A 459 -6.17 -33.47 -37.50
N ALA A 460 -5.54 -33.00 -38.57
CA ALA A 460 -5.16 -33.84 -39.73
C ALA A 460 -4.11 -34.92 -39.40
N TYR A 461 -3.43 -34.81 -38.26
CA TYR A 461 -2.41 -35.75 -37.78
C TYR A 461 -2.92 -36.72 -36.71
N LEU A 462 -4.21 -36.63 -36.34
CA LEU A 462 -4.83 -37.61 -35.44
C LEU A 462 -4.79 -39.01 -36.07
N THR A 463 -4.49 -40.02 -35.26
CA THR A 463 -4.52 -41.43 -35.65
C THR A 463 -5.20 -42.26 -34.57
N ASP A 464 -5.55 -43.51 -34.86
CA ASP A 464 -6.09 -44.43 -33.84
C ASP A 464 -5.11 -44.64 -32.67
N ALA A 465 -3.81 -44.43 -32.89
CA ALA A 465 -2.76 -44.54 -31.87
C ALA A 465 -2.45 -43.22 -31.15
N GLU A 466 -2.79 -42.08 -31.75
CA GLU A 466 -2.62 -40.72 -31.21
C GLU A 466 -3.92 -39.93 -31.40
N THR A 467 -4.82 -40.09 -30.45
CA THR A 467 -6.15 -39.46 -30.45
C THR A 467 -6.18 -38.12 -29.69
N TYR A 468 -5.04 -37.71 -29.14
CA TYR A 468 -4.87 -36.49 -28.35
C TYR A 468 -3.50 -35.88 -28.67
N LEU A 469 -3.48 -34.67 -29.25
CA LEU A 469 -2.28 -34.00 -29.74
C LEU A 469 -1.82 -32.83 -28.87
N ARG A 470 -2.61 -32.42 -27.87
CA ARG A 470 -2.33 -31.25 -27.04
C ARG A 470 -0.91 -31.25 -26.45
N ASP A 471 -0.47 -32.38 -25.90
CA ASP A 471 0.86 -32.50 -25.27
C ASP A 471 2.02 -32.53 -26.29
N ARG A 472 1.71 -32.49 -27.60
CA ARG A 472 2.68 -32.34 -28.69
C ARG A 472 2.85 -30.90 -29.14
N ILE A 473 2.02 -29.99 -28.64
CA ILE A 473 2.03 -28.58 -29.03
C ILE A 473 2.86 -27.78 -28.03
N HIS A 474 3.79 -27.00 -28.58
CA HIS A 474 4.64 -26.08 -27.83
C HIS A 474 4.63 -24.71 -28.51
N PHE A 475 4.98 -23.69 -27.74
CA PHE A 475 5.20 -22.33 -28.22
C PHE A 475 6.65 -21.98 -27.90
N ALA A 476 7.41 -21.57 -28.90
CA ALA A 476 8.84 -21.30 -28.74
C ALA A 476 9.37 -20.30 -29.77
N ARG A 477 10.41 -19.53 -29.43
CA ARG A 477 11.11 -18.58 -30.31
C ARG A 477 12.07 -19.33 -31.23
N ILE A 478 11.54 -20.02 -32.24
CA ILE A 478 12.36 -20.83 -33.17
C ILE A 478 12.99 -19.95 -34.25
N SER A 479 12.18 -19.08 -34.85
CA SER A 479 12.57 -18.18 -35.92
C SER A 479 13.26 -16.91 -35.42
N GLY A 480 13.10 -16.56 -34.14
CA GLY A 480 13.60 -15.30 -33.56
C GLY A 480 12.98 -14.07 -34.22
N THR A 481 11.76 -14.18 -34.73
CA THR A 481 11.10 -13.08 -35.45
C THR A 481 10.73 -11.98 -34.46
N ALA A 482 11.45 -10.86 -34.52
CA ALA A 482 11.11 -9.68 -33.76
C ALA A 482 9.71 -9.20 -34.15
N SER A 483 8.86 -8.97 -33.15
CA SER A 483 7.63 -8.21 -33.34
C SER A 483 7.99 -6.80 -33.79
N ILE A 484 7.16 -6.19 -34.64
CA ILE A 484 7.39 -4.83 -35.14
C ILE A 484 7.40 -3.83 -33.97
N PHE A 485 6.75 -4.15 -32.84
CA PHE A 485 6.76 -3.29 -31.66
C PHE A 485 7.19 -4.01 -30.38
N GLY A 486 7.30 -5.33 -30.38
CA GLY A 486 7.59 -6.12 -29.18
C GLY A 486 8.97 -5.86 -28.55
N ASN A 487 9.03 -6.14 -27.25
CA ASN A 487 10.26 -6.15 -26.47
C ASN A 487 11.08 -7.45 -26.70
N LEU A 488 10.39 -8.53 -27.09
CA LEU A 488 10.93 -9.85 -27.37
C LEU A 488 10.46 -10.35 -28.76
N PRO A 489 11.12 -11.37 -29.33
CA PRO A 489 10.59 -12.08 -30.49
C PRO A 489 9.28 -12.82 -30.17
N THR A 490 8.40 -12.92 -31.17
CA THR A 490 7.13 -13.63 -31.06
C THR A 490 7.34 -15.14 -30.91
N LEU A 491 6.41 -15.82 -30.24
CA LEU A 491 6.43 -17.28 -30.15
C LEU A 491 5.87 -17.93 -31.42
N ASP A 492 6.56 -18.95 -31.92
CA ASP A 492 6.14 -19.79 -33.04
C ASP A 492 5.33 -20.99 -32.56
N TYR A 493 4.44 -21.51 -33.41
CA TYR A 493 3.67 -22.72 -33.10
C TYR A 493 4.45 -23.97 -33.50
N VAL A 494 4.76 -24.82 -32.52
CA VAL A 494 5.63 -25.99 -32.67
C VAL A 494 4.86 -27.28 -32.42
N PHE A 495 4.87 -28.18 -33.39
CA PHE A 495 4.27 -29.52 -33.28
C PHE A 495 5.35 -30.60 -33.28
N MET A 496 5.43 -31.35 -32.19
CA MET A 496 6.29 -32.53 -32.06
C MET A 496 5.58 -33.77 -32.63
N GLN A 497 5.56 -33.87 -33.96
CA GLN A 497 4.92 -34.98 -34.68
C GLN A 497 5.58 -36.31 -34.29
N HIS A 498 4.79 -37.28 -33.82
CA HIS A 498 5.27 -38.59 -33.42
C HIS A 498 4.99 -39.65 -34.48
N THR A 499 5.87 -40.64 -34.57
CA THR A 499 5.62 -41.89 -35.30
C THR A 499 6.32 -43.05 -34.62
N LYS A 500 5.57 -44.11 -34.28
CA LYS A 500 6.16 -45.36 -33.79
C LYS A 500 6.78 -46.14 -34.95
N LEU A 501 8.09 -46.37 -34.87
CA LEU A 501 8.84 -47.09 -35.90
C LEU A 501 8.71 -48.61 -35.73
N SER A 502 8.93 -49.34 -36.83
CA SER A 502 8.96 -50.81 -36.82
C SER A 502 10.06 -51.39 -35.93
N THR A 503 11.08 -50.61 -35.60
CA THR A 503 12.17 -50.95 -34.67
C THR A 503 11.75 -50.92 -33.20
N GLY A 504 10.55 -50.41 -32.90
CA GLY A 504 10.08 -50.14 -31.54
C GLY A 504 10.45 -48.75 -31.02
N LYS A 505 11.34 -48.02 -31.70
CA LYS A 505 11.67 -46.62 -31.35
C LYS A 505 10.54 -45.65 -31.73
N HIS A 506 10.57 -44.48 -31.12
CA HIS A 506 9.64 -43.38 -31.32
C HIS A 506 10.35 -42.25 -32.08
N ARG A 507 9.94 -41.98 -33.31
CA ARG A 507 10.44 -40.85 -34.10
C ARG A 507 9.65 -39.60 -33.75
N PHE A 508 10.36 -38.52 -33.48
CA PHE A 508 9.82 -37.18 -33.30
C PHE A 508 10.32 -36.28 -34.41
N GLN A 509 9.40 -35.59 -35.08
CA GLN A 509 9.69 -34.60 -36.12
C GLN A 509 9.10 -33.27 -35.67
N MET A 510 9.97 -32.30 -35.44
CA MET A 510 9.54 -30.96 -35.03
C MET A 510 9.12 -30.19 -36.29
N ARG A 511 7.82 -29.96 -36.42
CA ARG A 511 7.23 -29.13 -37.47
C ARG A 511 6.86 -27.78 -36.90
N VAL A 512 7.25 -26.71 -37.59
CA VAL A 512 7.16 -25.34 -37.05
C VAL A 512 6.35 -24.45 -37.99
N TRP A 513 5.50 -23.63 -37.41
CA TRP A 513 4.79 -22.53 -38.07
C TRP A 513 5.28 -21.22 -37.47
N LYS A 514 6.05 -20.48 -38.27
CA LYS A 514 6.56 -19.17 -37.90
C LYS A 514 5.40 -18.21 -37.71
N ASN A 515 5.37 -17.51 -36.59
CA ASN A 515 4.38 -16.48 -36.31
C ASN A 515 4.67 -15.24 -37.17
N THR A 516 3.71 -14.88 -38.02
CA THR A 516 3.73 -13.67 -38.85
C THR A 516 2.59 -12.72 -38.49
N GLY A 517 1.84 -13.03 -37.42
CA GLY A 517 0.79 -12.20 -36.86
C GLY A 517 1.35 -11.01 -36.08
N GLY A 518 0.45 -10.16 -35.60
CA GLY A 518 0.80 -8.98 -34.82
C GLY A 518 -0.41 -8.29 -34.21
N GLY A 519 -0.14 -7.27 -33.40
CA GLY A 519 -1.15 -6.52 -32.66
C GLY A 519 -1.12 -6.80 -31.15
N ALA A 520 -1.80 -5.95 -30.42
CA ALA A 520 -1.91 -5.93 -28.95
C ALA A 520 -0.58 -5.85 -28.17
N SER A 521 0.52 -5.47 -28.80
CA SER A 521 1.84 -5.44 -28.17
C SER A 521 2.17 -4.10 -27.51
N LYS A 522 1.36 -3.06 -27.75
CA LYS A 522 1.51 -1.72 -27.16
C LYS A 522 0.15 -1.13 -26.80
N LEU A 523 0.17 -0.28 -25.78
CA LEU A 523 -0.99 0.51 -25.37
C LEU A 523 -0.86 1.95 -25.85
N LEU A 524 -2.01 2.62 -26.04
CA LEU A 524 -2.09 4.04 -26.40
C LEU A 524 -1.41 4.98 -25.40
N ALA A 525 -1.12 4.55 -24.17
CA ALA A 525 -0.49 5.39 -23.15
C ALA A 525 1.03 5.20 -23.06
N ASP A 526 1.60 4.13 -23.64
CA ASP A 526 3.00 3.76 -23.37
C ASP A 526 4.06 4.68 -24.02
N GLY A 527 3.64 5.57 -24.90
CA GLY A 527 4.46 6.59 -25.57
C GLY A 527 4.29 7.98 -24.97
N ASN A 528 3.53 8.13 -23.88
CA ASN A 528 3.29 9.44 -23.28
C ASN A 528 4.59 9.96 -22.68
N LYS A 529 4.96 11.18 -23.07
CA LYS A 529 6.06 11.95 -22.50
C LYS A 529 5.59 13.40 -22.37
N TYR A 530 6.15 14.12 -21.39
CA TYR A 530 5.81 15.50 -21.13
C TYR A 530 7.10 16.31 -21.01
N CYS A 531 7.18 17.42 -21.74
CA CYS A 531 8.34 18.28 -21.73
C CYS A 531 8.01 19.66 -22.33
N ASN A 532 8.69 20.71 -21.91
CA ASN A 532 8.53 22.05 -22.51
C ASN A 532 9.14 22.10 -23.92
N MET A 533 8.44 21.59 -24.94
CA MET A 533 8.99 21.44 -26.29
C MET A 533 8.96 22.75 -27.08
N VAL A 534 7.95 23.60 -26.86
CA VAL A 534 7.86 24.89 -27.57
C VAL A 534 8.60 26.03 -26.86
N GLY A 535 9.09 25.80 -25.64
CA GLY A 535 9.80 26.81 -24.83
C GLY A 535 8.85 27.84 -24.23
N HIS A 536 7.76 27.41 -23.59
CA HIS A 536 6.89 28.28 -22.81
C HIS A 536 7.71 28.98 -21.72
N GLY A 537 7.53 30.30 -21.58
CA GLY A 537 8.35 31.12 -20.67
C GLY A 537 8.05 30.92 -19.18
N ASP A 538 6.94 30.26 -18.86
CA ASP A 538 6.55 29.80 -17.51
C ASP A 538 6.96 28.34 -17.25
N GLY A 539 7.62 27.67 -18.21
CA GLY A 539 8.13 26.30 -18.03
C GLY A 539 7.11 25.17 -18.22
N ARG A 540 5.81 25.49 -18.38
CA ARG A 540 4.76 24.48 -18.54
C ARG A 540 5.08 23.49 -19.66
N MET A 541 4.74 22.23 -19.45
CA MET A 541 5.12 21.15 -20.34
C MET A 541 4.06 20.86 -21.41
N ASP A 542 4.52 20.48 -22.60
CA ASP A 542 3.72 19.97 -23.70
C ASP A 542 3.63 18.44 -23.64
N TYR A 543 2.61 17.87 -24.30
CA TYR A 543 2.44 16.44 -24.44
C TYR A 543 3.08 15.94 -25.74
N VAL A 544 4.08 15.07 -25.61
CA VAL A 544 4.74 14.39 -26.72
C VAL A 544 4.27 12.94 -26.78
N TRP A 545 3.71 12.56 -27.92
CA TRP A 545 3.43 11.16 -28.18
C TRP A 545 4.57 10.54 -28.98
N MET A 546 5.29 9.59 -28.35
CA MET A 546 6.45 8.92 -28.93
C MET A 546 6.13 7.50 -29.38
N TYR A 547 6.26 7.25 -30.68
CA TYR A 547 6.14 5.92 -31.26
C TYR A 547 7.24 4.99 -30.73
N SER A 548 7.02 3.67 -30.73
CA SER A 548 8.00 2.69 -30.24
C SER A 548 9.39 2.81 -30.85
N PHE A 549 9.49 3.26 -32.11
CA PHE A 549 10.74 3.51 -32.83
C PHE A 549 11.19 4.97 -32.83
N GLY A 550 10.65 5.80 -31.94
CA GLY A 550 11.17 7.13 -31.63
C GLY A 550 10.57 8.27 -32.44
N THR A 551 9.80 8.03 -33.51
CA THR A 551 9.05 9.12 -34.18
C THR A 551 8.17 9.85 -33.17
N MET A 552 8.04 11.18 -33.29
CA MET A 552 7.32 12.02 -32.31
C MET A 552 6.26 12.89 -32.96
N GLU A 553 5.09 12.93 -32.32
CA GLU A 553 4.01 13.89 -32.54
C GLU A 553 3.86 14.76 -31.29
N LEU A 554 3.39 16.00 -31.46
CA LEU A 554 3.29 16.97 -30.39
C LEU A 554 1.88 17.51 -30.22
N PHE A 555 1.48 17.68 -28.97
CA PHE A 555 0.29 18.40 -28.58
C PHE A 555 0.69 19.51 -27.62
N ILE A 556 0.52 20.75 -28.08
CA ILE A 556 0.97 21.96 -27.39
C ILE A 556 0.01 22.27 -26.25
N ASN A 557 0.57 22.55 -25.07
CA ASN A 557 -0.21 22.96 -23.91
C ASN A 557 -0.84 24.36 -24.15
N ARG A 558 -2.16 24.44 -23.96
CA ARG A 558 -2.99 25.63 -24.18
C ARG A 558 -2.89 26.68 -23.08
N GLY A 559 -2.21 26.38 -21.96
CA GLY A 559 -2.08 27.27 -20.81
C GLY A 559 -3.41 27.54 -20.11
N LYS A 560 -4.24 26.50 -19.96
CA LYS A 560 -5.53 26.60 -19.28
C LYS A 560 -5.40 26.12 -17.84
N GLY A 561 -5.77 26.96 -16.87
CA GLY A 561 -5.77 26.59 -15.45
C GLY A 561 -6.99 25.78 -14.97
N SER A 562 -7.96 25.50 -15.85
CA SER A 562 -9.07 24.57 -15.60
C SER A 562 -9.69 24.12 -16.92
N ILE A 563 -10.26 22.91 -16.96
CA ILE A 563 -10.95 22.33 -18.11
C ILE A 563 -12.32 21.77 -17.71
N SER A 564 -13.28 21.92 -18.61
CA SER A 564 -14.60 21.27 -18.55
C SER A 564 -14.65 20.11 -19.53
N ASP A 565 -15.45 19.07 -19.23
CA ASP A 565 -15.71 17.97 -20.15
C ASP A 565 -16.42 18.38 -21.45
N SER A 566 -16.96 19.60 -21.52
CA SER A 566 -17.47 20.17 -22.77
C SER A 566 -16.38 20.69 -23.73
N ASP A 567 -15.12 20.82 -23.28
CA ASP A 567 -14.01 21.23 -24.15
C ASP A 567 -13.47 20.02 -24.93
N PRO A 568 -13.68 19.97 -26.26
CA PRO A 568 -13.36 18.79 -27.05
C PRO A 568 -11.85 18.49 -27.12
N ASP A 569 -10.99 19.48 -26.87
CA ASP A 569 -9.54 19.38 -27.06
C ASP A 569 -8.77 19.29 -25.72
N GLY A 570 -9.44 19.46 -24.57
CA GLY A 570 -8.78 19.42 -23.26
C GLY A 570 -7.65 20.45 -23.13
N PHE A 571 -6.49 20.07 -22.60
CA PHE A 571 -5.31 20.94 -22.50
C PHE A 571 -4.50 21.09 -23.79
N TRP A 572 -4.83 20.33 -24.83
CA TRP A 572 -3.86 19.97 -25.85
C TRP A 572 -4.28 20.44 -27.26
N ASP A 573 -3.52 21.36 -27.86
CA ASP A 573 -3.66 21.72 -29.27
C ASP A 573 -2.69 20.87 -30.11
N PHE A 574 -3.21 19.98 -30.96
CA PHE A 574 -2.37 19.15 -31.83
C PHE A 574 -1.53 20.00 -32.78
N SER A 575 -0.20 19.85 -32.73
CA SER A 575 0.71 20.40 -33.74
C SER A 575 0.69 19.48 -34.97
N PRO A 576 0.15 19.90 -36.13
CA PRO A 576 -0.12 18.98 -37.22
C PRO A 576 1.13 18.25 -37.76
N GLY A 577 1.10 16.92 -37.66
CA GLY A 577 2.10 16.02 -38.24
C GLY A 577 3.25 15.65 -37.30
N VAL A 578 4.26 15.01 -37.87
CA VAL A 578 5.44 14.53 -37.15
C VAL A 578 6.43 15.68 -36.94
N ILE A 579 6.83 15.92 -35.68
CA ILE A 579 7.81 16.96 -35.33
C ILE A 579 9.26 16.46 -35.47
N TRP A 580 9.47 15.15 -35.30
CA TRP A 580 10.78 14.52 -35.42
C TRP A 580 10.67 13.06 -35.84
N THR A 581 11.58 12.62 -36.70
CA THR A 581 11.77 11.22 -37.10
C THR A 581 13.23 10.87 -36.87
N PRO A 582 13.54 9.79 -36.14
CA PRO A 582 14.92 9.42 -35.90
C PRO A 582 15.62 8.97 -37.18
N PRO A 583 16.96 9.09 -37.25
CA PRO A 583 17.74 8.68 -38.43
C PRO A 583 17.76 7.16 -38.64
N SER A 584 17.39 6.38 -37.62
CA SER A 584 17.25 4.93 -37.61
C SER A 584 16.16 4.54 -36.61
N ASN A 585 15.73 3.28 -36.58
CA ASN A 585 14.81 2.83 -35.54
C ASN A 585 15.50 2.90 -34.17
N LEU A 586 15.05 3.82 -33.30
CA LEU A 586 15.54 3.97 -31.93
C LEU A 586 14.40 3.62 -30.97
N ASN A 587 14.64 2.73 -30.01
CA ASN A 587 13.59 2.37 -29.05
C ASN A 587 13.26 3.57 -28.17
N ARG A 588 11.98 3.90 -28.01
CA ARG A 588 11.52 5.05 -27.20
C ARG A 588 12.00 5.06 -25.75
N ARG A 589 12.30 3.90 -25.18
CA ARG A 589 12.84 3.79 -23.81
C ARG A 589 14.29 4.28 -23.70
N ASP A 590 14.98 4.44 -24.82
CA ASP A 590 16.36 4.96 -24.90
C ASP A 590 16.39 6.44 -25.33
N LEU A 591 15.23 7.07 -25.47
CA LEU A 591 15.05 8.47 -25.84
C LEU A 591 14.50 9.26 -24.65
N HIS A 592 15.25 10.29 -24.26
CA HIS A 592 14.89 11.21 -23.17
C HIS A 592 14.60 12.58 -23.76
N LEU A 593 13.66 13.29 -23.13
CA LEU A 593 13.33 14.67 -23.44
C LEU A 593 13.76 15.49 -22.23
N ALA A 594 14.72 16.38 -22.41
CA ALA A 594 15.21 17.24 -21.34
C ALA A 594 16.00 18.41 -21.94
N ASP A 595 16.09 19.54 -21.22
CA ASP A 595 16.88 20.69 -21.67
C ASP A 595 18.39 20.37 -21.59
N TRP A 596 19.03 20.24 -22.75
CA TRP A 596 20.46 19.98 -22.84
C TRP A 596 21.26 21.28 -22.94
N ASP A 597 20.78 22.26 -23.72
CA ASP A 597 21.54 23.46 -24.04
C ASP A 597 21.24 24.70 -23.17
N GLY A 598 20.32 24.56 -22.21
CA GLY A 598 19.94 25.55 -21.19
C GLY A 598 19.09 26.69 -21.73
N ASP A 599 18.36 26.48 -22.84
CA ASP A 599 17.48 27.48 -23.45
C ASP A 599 16.05 27.49 -22.88
N GLY A 600 15.76 26.58 -21.94
CA GLY A 600 14.47 26.40 -21.29
C GLY A 600 13.53 25.46 -22.04
N ALA A 601 13.91 24.95 -23.22
CA ALA A 601 13.15 23.99 -23.98
C ALA A 601 13.83 22.62 -24.02
N CYS A 602 13.01 21.59 -24.18
CA CYS A 602 13.52 20.23 -24.20
C CYS A 602 14.16 19.86 -25.55
N ASP A 603 15.27 19.14 -25.44
CA ASP A 603 16.00 18.50 -26.53
C ASP A 603 15.74 16.99 -26.53
N ILE A 604 16.12 16.32 -27.62
CA ILE A 604 16.05 14.86 -27.73
C ILE A 604 17.42 14.27 -27.44
N ILE A 605 17.50 13.38 -26.45
CA ILE A 605 18.74 12.73 -26.02
C ILE A 605 18.61 11.22 -26.26
N TYR A 606 19.54 10.63 -27.02
CA TYR A 606 19.62 9.19 -27.22
C TYR A 606 20.76 8.58 -26.40
N VAL A 607 20.39 7.64 -25.54
CA VAL A 607 21.29 6.86 -24.70
C VAL A 607 21.50 5.49 -25.32
N ASN A 608 22.75 5.04 -25.41
CA ASN A 608 23.03 3.69 -25.88
C ASN A 608 22.70 2.66 -24.77
N PRO A 609 21.79 1.69 -25.01
CA PRO A 609 21.37 0.73 -23.99
C PRO A 609 22.46 -0.26 -23.56
N GLU A 610 23.56 -0.40 -24.31
CA GLU A 610 24.64 -1.36 -23.96
C GLU A 610 25.65 -0.83 -22.92
N GLY A 611 25.68 0.48 -22.66
CA GLY A 611 26.62 1.06 -21.69
C GLY A 611 26.27 2.46 -21.20
N GLY A 612 25.05 2.93 -21.46
CA GLY A 612 24.53 4.21 -20.98
C GLY A 612 25.14 5.46 -21.62
N THR A 613 25.96 5.33 -22.68
CA THR A 613 26.64 6.49 -23.27
C THR A 613 25.68 7.37 -24.09
N VAL A 614 25.79 8.69 -23.96
CA VAL A 614 25.01 9.64 -24.78
C VAL A 614 25.60 9.70 -26.18
N SER A 615 25.01 8.95 -27.09
CA SER A 615 25.54 8.77 -28.44
C SER A 615 25.11 9.89 -29.39
N GLN A 616 23.90 10.43 -29.22
CA GLN A 616 23.37 11.51 -30.03
C GLN A 616 22.44 12.41 -29.21
N VAL A 617 22.50 13.71 -29.49
CA VAL A 617 21.54 14.71 -28.99
C VAL A 617 21.05 15.52 -30.19
N TRP A 618 19.78 15.92 -30.20
CA TRP A 618 19.22 16.82 -31.21
C TRP A 618 18.70 18.07 -30.52
N ILE A 619 19.40 19.18 -30.75
CA ILE A 619 19.03 20.48 -30.20
C ILE A 619 17.80 21.02 -30.91
N ASN A 620 16.81 21.41 -30.12
CA ASN A 620 15.51 21.91 -30.55
C ASN A 620 15.60 23.39 -30.96
N GLY A 621 15.50 23.66 -32.26
CA GLY A 621 15.50 25.03 -32.78
C GLY A 621 14.15 25.75 -32.74
N TYR A 622 13.08 25.13 -32.21
CA TYR A 622 11.75 25.73 -32.20
C TYR A 622 11.68 27.05 -31.41
N PRO A 623 12.21 27.16 -30.17
CA PRO A 623 12.06 28.37 -29.36
C PRO A 623 12.59 29.63 -30.05
N SER A 624 13.69 29.50 -30.80
CA SER A 624 14.32 30.63 -31.50
C SER A 624 13.76 30.90 -32.90
N THR A 625 13.18 29.90 -33.57
CA THR A 625 12.78 30.01 -34.99
C THR A 625 11.28 29.93 -35.24
N GLY A 626 10.50 29.47 -34.26
CA GLY A 626 9.08 29.13 -34.41
C GLY A 626 8.83 27.96 -35.36
N LYS A 627 9.85 27.15 -35.65
CA LYS A 627 9.79 26.01 -36.58
C LYS A 627 10.54 24.81 -36.03
N TRP A 628 10.03 23.62 -36.28
CA TRP A 628 10.72 22.37 -35.96
C TRP A 628 11.97 22.21 -36.82
N THR A 629 13.12 22.49 -36.22
CA THR A 629 14.45 22.25 -36.79
C THR A 629 15.33 21.61 -35.73
N TRP A 630 16.11 20.60 -36.12
CA TRP A 630 16.89 19.79 -35.19
C TRP A 630 18.37 19.86 -35.55
N THR A 631 19.21 20.25 -34.59
CA THR A 631 20.65 20.32 -34.77
C THR A 631 21.30 19.10 -34.12
N PRO A 632 21.77 18.09 -34.89
CA PRO A 632 22.33 16.88 -34.31
C PRO A 632 23.75 17.12 -33.76
N MET A 633 24.00 16.62 -32.56
CA MET A 633 25.31 16.52 -31.92
C MET A 633 25.67 15.04 -31.76
N SER A 634 26.78 14.63 -32.39
CA SER A 634 27.26 13.26 -32.30
C SER A 634 28.24 13.10 -31.15
N ASN A 635 28.00 12.13 -30.27
CA ASN A 635 28.80 11.82 -29.09
C ASN A 635 29.18 13.08 -28.27
N PRO A 636 28.20 13.91 -27.87
CA PRO A 636 28.47 15.19 -27.25
C PRO A 636 29.08 15.08 -25.83
N ALA A 637 28.92 13.94 -25.16
CA ALA A 637 29.38 13.73 -23.80
C ALA A 637 30.00 12.32 -23.64
N PRO A 638 31.21 12.09 -24.17
CA PRO A 638 31.83 10.75 -24.22
C PRO A 638 32.22 10.18 -22.87
N SER A 639 32.23 10.99 -21.80
CA SER A 639 32.55 10.55 -20.43
C SER A 639 31.35 9.95 -19.70
N LEU A 640 30.11 10.22 -20.15
CA LEU A 640 28.91 9.72 -19.51
C LEU A 640 28.75 8.24 -19.81
N HIS A 641 28.52 7.44 -18.77
CA HIS A 641 28.33 6.01 -18.86
C HIS A 641 27.52 5.50 -17.67
N CYS A 642 26.87 4.36 -17.83
CA CYS A 642 26.14 3.67 -16.79
C CYS A 642 26.50 2.17 -16.85
N SER A 643 26.84 1.59 -15.70
CA SER A 643 27.11 0.15 -15.59
C SER A 643 25.83 -0.68 -15.72
N GLU A 644 24.71 -0.06 -15.40
CA GLU A 644 23.40 -0.69 -15.36
C GLU A 644 22.73 -0.71 -16.73
N LYS A 645 21.93 -1.75 -16.96
CA LYS A 645 21.07 -1.87 -18.15
C LYS A 645 19.61 -1.76 -17.74
N ARG A 646 18.79 -1.19 -18.61
CA ARG A 646 17.32 -1.20 -18.48
C ARG A 646 16.80 -2.64 -18.47
N GLY A 647 15.71 -2.92 -17.77
CA GLY A 647 15.03 -4.20 -17.85
C GLY A 647 13.97 -4.27 -18.97
N LEU A 648 13.07 -5.24 -18.87
CA LEU A 648 12.01 -5.47 -19.86
C LEU A 648 10.83 -4.51 -19.73
N GLY A 649 10.54 -4.05 -18.51
CA GLY A 649 9.46 -3.10 -18.23
C GLY A 649 9.60 -1.76 -18.96
N LEU A 650 8.48 -1.06 -19.15
CA LEU A 650 8.45 0.25 -19.82
C LEU A 650 9.27 1.31 -19.05
N PHE A 651 9.16 1.27 -17.71
CA PHE A 651 9.74 2.26 -16.81
C PHE A 651 10.99 1.76 -16.06
N ASP A 652 11.41 0.51 -16.29
CA ASP A 652 12.65 -0.02 -15.73
C ASP A 652 13.86 0.53 -16.51
N LEU A 653 14.15 1.81 -16.30
CA LEU A 653 15.23 2.55 -16.98
C LEU A 653 16.43 2.69 -16.05
N ALA A 654 17.61 2.38 -16.58
CA ALA A 654 18.87 2.55 -15.87
C ALA A 654 19.39 4.00 -15.93
N VAL A 655 19.09 4.72 -17.02
CA VAL A 655 19.53 6.11 -17.21
C VAL A 655 18.32 7.02 -17.18
N GLU A 656 18.40 8.13 -16.45
CA GLU A 656 17.41 9.20 -16.42
C GLU A 656 18.09 10.57 -16.50
N PHE A 657 17.32 11.60 -16.87
CA PHE A 657 17.77 12.98 -16.96
C PHE A 657 16.86 13.89 -16.16
N ALA A 658 17.44 14.69 -15.26
CA ALA A 658 16.71 15.66 -14.44
C ALA A 658 17.66 16.76 -13.96
N ASP A 659 17.16 17.99 -13.77
CA ASP A 659 17.97 19.08 -13.23
C ASP A 659 17.99 19.00 -11.69
N ILE A 660 18.93 18.24 -11.14
CA ILE A 660 19.10 18.10 -9.68
C ILE A 660 19.93 19.24 -9.09
N THR A 661 20.53 20.08 -9.92
CA THR A 661 21.34 21.23 -9.49
C THR A 661 20.56 22.55 -9.44
N GLY A 662 19.45 22.64 -10.17
CA GLY A 662 18.61 23.83 -10.32
C GLY A 662 19.23 24.88 -11.24
N ASN A 663 20.00 24.46 -12.24
CA ASN A 663 20.72 25.36 -13.14
C ASN A 663 20.04 25.53 -14.52
N GLY A 664 18.92 24.85 -14.74
CA GLY A 664 18.15 24.82 -15.98
C GLY A 664 18.59 23.75 -16.98
N ARG A 665 19.64 22.96 -16.70
CA ARG A 665 20.12 21.87 -17.58
C ARG A 665 19.91 20.53 -16.93
N ALA A 666 19.61 19.53 -17.74
CA ALA A 666 19.44 18.18 -17.25
C ALA A 666 20.78 17.52 -16.89
N ASP A 667 20.87 16.99 -15.67
CA ASP A 667 21.96 16.16 -15.18
C ASP A 667 21.75 14.69 -15.59
N TYR A 668 22.83 13.91 -15.60
CA TYR A 668 22.82 12.50 -16.02
C TYR A 668 22.79 11.59 -14.78
N LEU A 669 21.78 10.72 -14.70
CA LEU A 669 21.55 9.84 -13.55
C LEU A 669 21.63 8.37 -14.01
N CYS A 670 22.43 7.56 -13.33
CA CYS A 670 22.55 6.11 -13.51
C CYS A 670 22.02 5.41 -12.25
N MET A 671 20.90 4.70 -12.38
CA MET A 671 20.16 4.05 -11.30
C MET A 671 20.34 2.53 -11.30
N GLU A 672 20.80 2.02 -10.17
CA GLU A 672 20.81 0.58 -9.86
C GLU A 672 19.38 0.09 -9.57
N PRO A 673 19.09 -1.23 -9.68
CA PRO A 673 17.76 -1.80 -9.43
C PRO A 673 17.17 -1.40 -8.07
N GLY A 674 18.02 -1.25 -7.05
CA GLY A 674 17.65 -0.81 -5.70
C GLY A 674 17.50 0.71 -5.51
N SER A 675 17.52 1.52 -6.58
CA SER A 675 17.47 3.00 -6.59
C SER A 675 18.71 3.74 -6.05
N ARG A 676 19.84 3.05 -5.86
CA ARG A 676 21.11 3.76 -5.69
C ARG A 676 21.41 4.51 -6.98
N THR A 677 21.72 5.80 -6.87
CA THR A 677 21.93 6.66 -8.04
C THR A 677 23.34 7.21 -8.01
N THR A 678 24.07 6.95 -9.09
CA THR A 678 25.33 7.63 -9.41
C THR A 678 25.11 8.56 -10.60
N GLY A 679 25.99 9.52 -10.86
CA GLY A 679 25.79 10.37 -12.03
C GLY A 679 26.76 11.52 -12.20
N PHE A 680 26.42 12.38 -13.16
CA PHE A 680 27.22 13.54 -13.55
C PHE A 680 26.33 14.77 -13.59
N THR A 681 26.82 15.91 -13.08
CA THR A 681 26.13 17.19 -13.20
C THR A 681 26.53 17.92 -14.48
N HIS A 682 25.56 18.55 -15.14
CA HIS A 682 25.74 19.32 -16.36
C HIS A 682 25.89 20.81 -16.01
N ASN A 683 27.11 21.32 -16.06
CA ASN A 683 27.41 22.68 -15.65
C ASN A 683 26.87 23.71 -16.67
N SER A 684 26.66 24.95 -16.22
CA SER A 684 26.13 26.04 -17.07
C SER A 684 27.03 26.40 -18.26
N ASP A 685 28.31 26.00 -18.26
CA ASP A 685 29.24 26.17 -19.38
C ASP A 685 29.22 25.00 -20.39
N GLY A 686 28.33 24.02 -20.20
CA GLY A 686 28.19 22.82 -21.01
C GLY A 686 29.19 21.70 -20.68
N SER A 687 30.01 21.86 -19.65
CA SER A 687 30.90 20.79 -19.17
C SER A 687 30.19 19.84 -18.20
N TRP A 688 30.73 18.62 -18.05
CA TRP A 688 30.20 17.61 -17.15
C TRP A 688 31.14 17.37 -15.96
N THR A 689 30.58 17.28 -14.75
CA THR A 689 31.32 16.94 -13.52
C THR A 689 30.82 15.61 -12.99
N ASP A 690 31.73 14.69 -12.68
CA ASP A 690 31.38 13.44 -11.98
C ASP A 690 30.93 13.76 -10.55
N ALA A 691 29.67 13.44 -10.23
CA ALA A 691 29.07 13.68 -8.92
C ALA A 691 29.15 12.45 -8.01
N GLY A 692 29.74 11.35 -8.47
CA GLY A 692 29.80 10.09 -7.74
C GLY A 692 28.41 9.56 -7.40
N GLN A 693 28.20 9.17 -6.15
CA GLN A 693 26.90 8.70 -5.66
C GLN A 693 25.99 9.87 -5.31
N ILE A 694 25.08 10.23 -6.20
CA ILE A 694 24.06 11.28 -6.00
C ILE A 694 23.13 10.91 -4.84
N LYS A 695 22.74 9.63 -4.75
CA LYS A 695 21.82 9.14 -3.72
C LYS A 695 22.13 7.69 -3.33
N VAL A 696 22.13 7.41 -2.03
CA VAL A 696 22.11 6.04 -1.49
C VAL A 696 20.84 5.28 -1.89
N SER A 697 20.94 3.95 -1.94
CA SER A 697 19.79 3.07 -2.15
C SER A 697 18.72 3.27 -1.07
N ILE A 698 17.46 3.33 -1.48
CA ILE A 698 16.30 3.22 -0.57
C ILE A 698 15.60 1.86 -0.68
N THR A 699 16.24 0.87 -1.33
CA THR A 699 15.73 -0.51 -1.47
C THR A 699 14.35 -0.62 -2.13
N LYS A 700 14.08 0.31 -3.04
CA LYS A 700 12.86 0.35 -3.85
C LYS A 700 13.23 0.15 -5.31
N ASP A 701 12.38 -0.57 -6.02
CA ASP A 701 12.52 -0.89 -7.44
C ASP A 701 12.51 0.39 -8.28
N ARG A 702 13.60 0.60 -9.05
CA ARG A 702 13.79 1.79 -9.89
C ARG A 702 12.70 1.98 -10.95
N ALA A 703 11.98 0.93 -11.35
CA ALA A 703 10.87 1.05 -12.30
C ALA A 703 9.76 1.99 -11.82
N ASN A 704 9.68 2.20 -10.50
CA ASN A 704 8.70 3.03 -9.82
C ASN A 704 9.29 4.38 -9.35
N MET A 705 10.45 4.79 -9.88
CA MET A 705 11.08 6.07 -9.56
C MET A 705 10.74 7.13 -10.62
N ARG A 706 10.53 8.38 -10.19
CA ARG A 706 10.43 9.56 -11.07
C ARG A 706 11.25 10.71 -10.49
N TRP A 707 11.64 11.63 -11.37
CA TRP A 707 12.36 12.84 -11.02
C TRP A 707 11.56 14.05 -11.46
N ALA A 708 11.20 14.92 -10.53
CA ALA A 708 10.44 16.14 -10.80
C ALA A 708 10.59 17.13 -9.62
N ASP A 709 10.51 18.43 -9.88
CA ASP A 709 10.53 19.45 -8.81
C ASP A 709 9.16 19.50 -8.13
N VAL A 710 9.04 18.96 -6.92
CA VAL A 710 7.75 18.87 -6.20
C VAL A 710 7.51 20.10 -5.35
N ASN A 711 8.57 20.72 -4.81
CA ASN A 711 8.47 21.83 -3.87
C ASN A 711 8.64 23.21 -4.51
N GLY A 712 8.96 23.27 -5.80
CA GLY A 712 9.14 24.49 -6.59
C GLY A 712 10.46 25.20 -6.34
N ASP A 713 11.51 24.49 -5.88
CA ASP A 713 12.80 25.09 -5.55
C ASP A 713 13.80 25.16 -6.72
N GLY A 714 13.37 24.72 -7.90
CA GLY A 714 14.11 24.62 -9.14
C GLY A 714 14.91 23.32 -9.29
N LYS A 715 14.99 22.46 -8.26
CA LYS A 715 15.71 21.18 -8.32
C LYS A 715 14.74 20.03 -8.40
N ALA A 716 15.05 19.06 -9.24
CA ALA A 716 14.33 17.81 -9.27
C ALA A 716 14.49 17.04 -7.95
N ASP A 717 13.36 16.64 -7.39
CA ASP A 717 13.21 15.71 -6.27
C ASP A 717 13.08 14.28 -6.77
N LEU A 718 13.27 13.30 -5.88
CA LEU A 718 13.01 11.90 -6.19
C LEU A 718 11.63 11.49 -5.66
N LEU A 719 10.81 10.91 -6.54
CA LEU A 719 9.54 10.31 -6.19
C LEU A 719 9.64 8.78 -6.31
N TRP A 720 9.14 8.07 -5.29
CA TRP A 720 8.79 6.65 -5.40
C TRP A 720 7.28 6.50 -5.44
N ILE A 721 6.77 5.81 -6.45
CA ILE A 721 5.34 5.58 -6.66
C ILE A 721 5.00 4.16 -6.22
N GLU A 722 4.01 3.99 -5.36
CA GLU A 722 3.51 2.68 -5.01
C GLU A 722 2.81 2.06 -6.23
N LYS A 723 3.20 0.85 -6.63
CA LYS A 723 2.85 0.28 -7.94
C LYS A 723 1.36 -0.05 -8.08
N PHE A 724 0.70 -0.41 -6.98
CA PHE A 724 -0.70 -0.81 -6.94
C PHE A 724 -1.62 0.39 -6.78
N SER A 725 -1.33 1.23 -5.78
CA SER A 725 -2.21 2.35 -5.41
C SER A 725 -1.93 3.63 -6.18
N GLY A 726 -0.69 3.79 -6.68
CA GLY A 726 -0.20 5.05 -7.23
C GLY A 726 0.32 6.03 -6.18
N ASP A 727 0.30 5.68 -4.88
CA ASP A 727 0.68 6.67 -3.86
C ASP A 727 2.15 7.13 -4.03
N GLY A 728 2.33 8.43 -4.16
CA GLY A 728 3.64 9.06 -4.37
C GLY A 728 4.29 9.48 -3.06
N TYR A 729 5.53 9.04 -2.84
CA TYR A 729 6.40 9.41 -1.72
C TYR A 729 7.61 10.17 -2.23
N VAL A 730 8.00 11.24 -1.52
CA VAL A 730 9.00 12.20 -2.02
C VAL A 730 10.22 12.27 -1.12
N TRP A 731 11.40 12.32 -1.73
CA TRP A 731 12.66 12.72 -1.11
C TRP A 731 13.09 14.05 -1.71
N TYR A 732 12.97 15.11 -0.92
CA TYR A 732 13.32 16.46 -1.32
C TYR A 732 14.82 16.64 -1.44
N ASN A 733 15.26 17.20 -2.56
CA ASN A 733 16.65 17.48 -2.88
C ASN A 733 17.09 18.82 -2.28
N ASN A 734 17.86 18.78 -1.19
CA ASN A 734 18.39 20.00 -0.55
C ASN A 734 19.68 20.51 -1.23
N GLY A 735 20.08 19.93 -2.35
CA GLY A 735 21.29 20.25 -3.09
C GLY A 735 22.56 19.53 -2.59
N PRO A 736 23.73 19.90 -3.15
CA PRO A 736 25.01 19.27 -2.83
C PRO A 736 25.37 19.34 -1.33
N ALA A 737 25.90 18.24 -0.79
CA ALA A 737 26.30 18.12 0.61
C ALA A 737 27.56 17.25 0.76
N ASP A 738 28.20 17.30 1.93
CA ASP A 738 29.38 16.47 2.24
C ASP A 738 28.95 14.99 2.42
N PRO A 739 29.46 14.05 1.59
CA PRO A 739 29.15 12.63 1.71
C PRO A 739 29.38 12.03 3.11
N ALA A 740 30.28 12.63 3.91
CA ALA A 740 30.57 12.19 5.27
C ALA A 740 29.38 12.34 6.23
N VAL A 741 28.37 13.17 5.91
CA VAL A 741 27.19 13.41 6.75
C VAL A 741 25.86 12.99 6.11
N THR A 742 25.88 12.46 4.89
CA THR A 742 24.72 12.05 4.08
C THR A 742 24.77 10.57 3.70
N LEU A 743 25.39 9.75 4.55
CA LEU A 743 25.56 8.30 4.35
C LEU A 743 26.26 7.96 3.02
N GLY A 744 27.10 8.86 2.51
CA GLY A 744 27.82 8.71 1.24
C GLY A 744 27.16 9.37 0.02
N SER A 745 26.00 10.03 0.16
CA SER A 745 25.37 10.75 -0.97
C SER A 745 26.03 12.12 -1.20
N SER A 746 26.33 12.50 -2.43
CA SER A 746 26.87 13.84 -2.76
C SER A 746 25.81 14.95 -2.70
N PHE A 747 24.54 14.58 -2.56
CA PHE A 747 23.41 15.47 -2.33
C PHE A 747 22.72 15.12 -1.00
N SER A 748 22.16 16.13 -0.33
CA SER A 748 21.34 15.93 0.86
C SER A 748 19.89 15.68 0.46
N TRP A 749 19.30 14.61 1.00
CA TRP A 749 17.92 14.21 0.73
C TRP A 749 17.10 14.19 2.01
N ARG A 750 15.94 14.85 2.01
CA ARG A 750 14.97 14.76 3.11
C ARG A 750 13.77 13.96 2.66
N GLN A 751 13.52 12.83 3.31
CA GLN A 751 12.31 12.05 3.09
C GLN A 751 11.09 12.74 3.70
N GLN A 752 9.96 12.66 3.01
CA GLN A 752 8.65 12.92 3.59
C GLN A 752 8.07 11.63 4.20
N ASP A 753 7.58 11.72 5.43
CA ASP A 753 7.05 10.55 6.17
C ASP A 753 5.63 10.17 5.74
N THR A 754 4.95 11.03 4.99
CA THR A 754 3.57 10.86 4.53
C THR A 754 3.47 10.87 3.02
N VAL A 755 2.37 10.33 2.50
CA VAL A 755 2.03 10.40 1.07
C VAL A 755 1.99 11.87 0.60
N ALA A 756 2.68 12.16 -0.49
CA ALA A 756 2.66 13.45 -1.15
C ALA A 756 1.53 13.54 -2.18
N TYR A 757 1.36 12.50 -3.00
CA TYR A 757 0.30 12.40 -4.00
C TYR A 757 -0.53 11.15 -3.71
N ALA A 758 -1.82 11.31 -3.45
CA ALA A 758 -2.68 10.15 -3.24
C ALA A 758 -3.03 9.56 -4.61
N GLY A 759 -2.47 8.39 -4.91
CA GLY A 759 -2.55 7.84 -6.26
C GLY A 759 -3.98 7.56 -6.67
N ASN A 760 -4.35 7.93 -7.89
CA ASN A 760 -5.70 7.69 -8.41
C ASN A 760 -5.79 6.44 -9.30
N VAL A 761 -4.64 5.98 -9.79
CA VAL A 761 -4.51 4.87 -10.74
C VAL A 761 -3.32 4.00 -10.34
N ALA A 762 -3.12 2.86 -11.01
CA ALA A 762 -1.89 2.10 -10.78
C ALA A 762 -0.66 2.96 -11.14
N GLY A 763 0.40 2.96 -10.35
CA GLY A 763 1.53 3.90 -10.47
C GLY A 763 2.22 3.94 -11.86
N SER A 764 2.09 2.87 -12.64
CA SER A 764 2.53 2.85 -14.04
C SER A 764 1.73 3.78 -14.99
N CYS A 765 0.63 4.36 -14.53
CA CYS A 765 -0.24 5.28 -15.27
C CYS A 765 -0.16 6.72 -14.75
N GLU A 766 0.80 7.02 -13.87
CA GLU A 766 1.00 8.34 -13.28
C GLU A 766 2.27 9.01 -13.80
N TYR A 767 2.15 10.31 -14.01
CA TYR A 767 3.18 11.20 -14.52
C TYR A 767 3.21 12.46 -13.67
N PHE A 768 4.39 13.08 -13.55
CA PHE A 768 4.61 14.26 -12.70
C PHE A 768 5.10 15.50 -13.47
N PRO A 769 4.42 15.94 -14.55
CA PRO A 769 4.77 17.16 -15.28
C PRO A 769 4.30 18.44 -14.58
N ASP A 770 4.96 19.57 -14.83
CA ASP A 770 4.41 20.90 -14.52
C ASP A 770 3.53 21.35 -15.70
N LEU A 771 2.20 21.32 -15.55
CA LEU A 771 1.24 21.61 -16.62
C LEU A 771 0.62 23.01 -16.51
N ASP A 772 0.61 23.63 -15.33
CA ASP A 772 0.14 25.00 -15.14
C ASP A 772 1.26 26.06 -15.21
N GLY A 773 2.53 25.64 -15.22
CA GLY A 773 3.70 26.50 -15.32
C GLY A 773 4.05 27.18 -13.99
N ASN A 774 3.70 26.57 -12.87
CA ASN A 774 3.98 27.12 -11.55
C ASN A 774 5.34 26.69 -10.97
N GLY A 775 6.10 25.87 -11.72
CA GLY A 775 7.39 25.33 -11.33
C GLY A 775 7.30 24.08 -10.44
N ARG A 776 6.11 23.54 -10.21
CA ARG A 776 5.88 22.37 -9.36
C ARG A 776 5.26 21.23 -10.16
N ALA A 777 5.64 20.02 -9.81
CA ALA A 777 5.14 18.82 -10.45
C ALA A 777 3.67 18.56 -10.10
N ASP A 778 2.82 18.46 -11.12
CA ASP A 778 1.41 18.10 -11.02
C ASP A 778 1.23 16.58 -11.12
N GLU A 779 0.17 16.05 -10.52
CA GLU A 779 -0.20 14.64 -10.73
C GLU A 779 -1.04 14.52 -12.00
N HIS A 780 -0.50 13.89 -13.04
CA HIS A 780 -1.21 13.60 -14.28
C HIS A 780 -1.42 12.09 -14.45
N PHE A 781 -2.67 11.65 -14.42
CA PHE A 781 -3.01 10.23 -14.30
C PHE A 781 -3.93 9.73 -15.42
N VAL A 782 -3.48 8.69 -16.11
CA VAL A 782 -4.22 8.04 -17.21
C VAL A 782 -5.26 7.08 -16.65
N LEU A 783 -6.54 7.40 -16.83
CA LEU A 783 -7.68 6.69 -16.26
C LEU A 783 -7.94 5.32 -16.91
N GLY A 784 -7.66 5.20 -18.21
CA GLY A 784 -8.02 4.02 -18.99
C GLY A 784 -6.87 3.43 -19.79
N THR A 785 -6.66 2.13 -19.65
CA THR A 785 -5.61 1.36 -20.33
C THR A 785 -5.60 1.50 -21.85
N PHE A 786 -6.78 1.51 -22.48
CA PHE A 786 -6.91 1.43 -23.94
C PHE A 786 -7.36 2.71 -24.61
N ASN A 787 -7.68 3.77 -23.85
CA ASN A 787 -8.19 5.01 -24.41
C ASN A 787 -7.25 6.19 -24.22
N ASN A 788 -6.24 6.09 -23.34
CA ASN A 788 -5.29 7.17 -23.04
C ASN A 788 -5.96 8.49 -22.59
N GLU A 789 -7.13 8.40 -21.97
CA GLU A 789 -7.80 9.53 -21.33
C GLU A 789 -7.17 9.78 -19.96
N ALA A 790 -6.92 11.05 -19.62
CA ALA A 790 -6.26 11.42 -18.38
C ALA A 790 -6.86 12.66 -17.75
N ARG A 791 -6.65 12.79 -16.43
CA ARG A 791 -6.94 13.97 -15.62
C ARG A 791 -5.66 14.49 -15.00
N THR A 792 -5.74 15.70 -14.44
CA THR A 792 -4.63 16.34 -13.76
C THR A 792 -5.12 16.89 -12.43
N ALA A 793 -4.38 16.61 -11.36
CA ALA A 793 -4.46 17.35 -10.10
C ALA A 793 -3.23 18.26 -9.99
N TYR A 794 -3.46 19.56 -10.00
CA TYR A 794 -2.39 20.53 -9.89
C TYR A 794 -1.76 20.51 -8.52
N ASN A 795 -0.46 20.76 -8.44
CA ASN A 795 0.27 21.02 -7.20
C ASN A 795 0.36 22.53 -6.97
N PRO A 796 -0.60 23.15 -6.27
CA PRO A 796 -0.73 24.60 -6.20
C PRO A 796 0.42 25.25 -5.43
N SER A 797 0.74 26.52 -5.71
CA SER A 797 1.67 27.29 -4.87
C SER A 797 1.22 27.34 -3.40
N CYS A 798 2.19 27.52 -2.49
CA CYS A 798 1.95 27.43 -1.05
C CYS A 798 0.81 28.32 -0.55
N GLY A 799 -0.04 27.73 0.29
CA GLY A 799 -1.22 28.37 0.85
C GLY A 799 -2.42 27.41 0.83
N LEU A 800 -3.50 27.81 1.50
CA LEU A 800 -4.76 27.05 1.47
C LEU A 800 -5.42 27.24 0.10
N GLN A 801 -5.33 26.22 -0.76
CA GLN A 801 -6.07 26.13 -2.01
C GLN A 801 -7.03 24.94 -1.96
N ASP A 802 -8.05 24.98 -2.81
CA ASP A 802 -9.14 23.98 -2.86
C ASP A 802 -8.58 22.55 -2.94
N VAL A 803 -8.98 21.66 -2.02
CA VAL A 803 -8.34 20.37 -1.70
C VAL A 803 -8.89 19.19 -2.51
N THR A 804 -9.40 19.45 -3.71
CA THR A 804 -10.37 18.56 -4.38
C THR A 804 -9.78 17.71 -5.51
N GLY A 805 -8.46 17.77 -5.74
CA GLY A 805 -7.80 17.13 -6.88
C GLY A 805 -7.17 15.77 -6.61
N ASP A 806 -6.65 15.54 -5.41
CA ASP A 806 -5.93 14.31 -5.03
C ASP A 806 -6.45 13.75 -3.68
N ASP A 807 -7.74 13.93 -3.38
CA ASP A 807 -8.40 13.37 -2.21
C ASP A 807 -9.31 12.17 -2.58
N ALA A 808 -9.51 11.25 -1.62
CA ALA A 808 -10.30 10.05 -1.84
C ALA A 808 -11.83 10.31 -1.89
N SER A 809 -12.30 11.45 -1.37
CA SER A 809 -13.70 11.87 -1.45
C SER A 809 -13.93 13.33 -0.99
N MET A 810 -14.57 14.14 -1.84
CA MET A 810 -15.12 15.43 -1.46
C MET A 810 -16.33 15.29 -0.53
N VAL A 811 -16.23 15.77 0.73
CA VAL A 811 -17.42 15.93 1.60
C VAL A 811 -17.46 17.33 2.22
N ASN A 812 -18.45 18.13 1.81
CA ASN A 812 -18.70 19.46 2.35
C ASN A 812 -19.76 19.36 3.47
N ASP A 813 -19.35 19.02 4.70
CA ASP A 813 -20.23 18.56 5.80
C ASP A 813 -20.39 19.49 7.02
N LEU A 814 -20.14 20.80 6.88
CA LEU A 814 -20.26 21.71 8.02
C LEU A 814 -21.70 21.75 8.60
N PRO A 815 -21.87 21.64 9.94
CA PRO A 815 -23.19 21.64 10.57
C PRO A 815 -23.85 23.04 10.53
N THR A 816 -25.19 23.06 10.53
CA THR A 816 -25.95 24.33 10.55
C THR A 816 -25.90 24.98 11.94
N VAL A 817 -25.42 26.24 12.02
CA VAL A 817 -25.33 27.00 13.28
C VAL A 817 -26.73 27.41 13.78
N PRO A 818 -27.13 27.08 15.03
CA PRO A 818 -28.44 27.40 15.58
C PRO A 818 -28.76 28.89 15.63
N GLY A 819 -30.02 29.24 15.40
CA GLY A 819 -30.56 30.59 15.64
C GLY A 819 -30.08 31.70 14.69
N GLY A 820 -29.55 31.37 13.50
CA GLY A 820 -29.26 32.35 12.46
C GLY A 820 -30.39 32.49 11.45
N ASP A 821 -30.81 33.72 11.15
CA ASP A 821 -31.71 33.99 10.02
C ASP A 821 -31.07 33.50 8.71
N SER A 822 -31.79 32.63 8.01
CA SER A 822 -31.51 32.20 6.65
C SER A 822 -31.83 33.34 5.68
N SER A 823 -30.90 34.28 5.52
CA SER A 823 -30.99 35.29 4.45
C SER A 823 -29.62 35.50 3.82
N GLY A 824 -29.35 34.69 2.79
CA GLY A 824 -28.20 34.78 1.90
C GLY A 824 -28.38 33.76 0.80
N GLY A 825 -29.35 34.01 -0.10
CA GLY A 825 -29.72 33.08 -1.15
C GLY A 825 -28.62 32.89 -2.19
N GLY A 826 -28.27 31.62 -2.44
CA GLY A 826 -27.88 31.17 -3.78
C GLY A 826 -29.16 31.00 -4.60
N GLY A 827 -29.21 31.64 -5.76
CA GLY A 827 -30.31 31.49 -6.71
C GLY A 827 -30.33 30.06 -7.25
N ASP A 828 -31.43 29.37 -6.97
CA ASP A 828 -31.82 28.15 -7.67
C ASP A 828 -32.97 28.54 -8.61
N ASP A 829 -32.63 28.77 -9.87
CA ASP A 829 -33.58 28.92 -10.96
C ASP A 829 -33.70 27.61 -11.75
N GLY A 830 -34.65 26.80 -11.30
CA GLY A 830 -35.68 26.31 -12.20
C GLY A 830 -35.40 24.97 -12.86
N SER A 831 -35.60 23.92 -12.06
CA SER A 831 -36.07 22.60 -12.49
C SER A 831 -37.13 22.68 -13.61
N GLY A 832 -36.95 21.87 -14.63
CA GLY A 832 -37.93 21.66 -15.68
C GLY A 832 -37.90 20.25 -16.24
N ASP A 833 -37.90 19.22 -15.40
CA ASP A 833 -38.29 17.87 -15.81
C ASP A 833 -39.20 17.25 -14.75
N GLY A 834 -40.43 16.96 -15.16
CA GLY A 834 -41.40 16.23 -14.38
C GLY A 834 -41.27 14.72 -14.60
N ASP A 835 -41.78 13.97 -13.60
CA ASP A 835 -42.58 12.74 -13.76
C ASP A 835 -41.91 11.60 -14.56
N GLY A 836 -41.54 10.45 -13.99
CA GLY A 836 -41.99 9.82 -12.75
C GLY A 836 -41.52 8.35 -12.70
N SER A 837 -41.95 7.66 -11.64
CA SER A 837 -41.62 6.29 -11.19
C SER A 837 -40.29 6.19 -10.42
N GLY A 838 -40.23 5.78 -9.16
CA GLY A 838 -41.22 5.12 -8.30
C GLY A 838 -40.48 4.03 -7.56
N ASP A 839 -40.01 4.31 -6.34
CA ASP A 839 -39.70 3.29 -5.35
C ASP A 839 -39.88 3.88 -3.94
N GLY A 840 -40.55 3.08 -3.10
CA GLY A 840 -41.30 3.53 -1.94
C GLY A 840 -40.48 4.00 -0.74
N ASP A 841 -41.10 4.93 -0.01
CA ASP A 841 -40.77 5.33 1.35
C ASP A 841 -40.52 4.11 2.26
N LEU A 842 -39.33 4.05 2.86
CA LEU A 842 -39.12 3.35 4.13
C LEU A 842 -39.19 4.41 5.26
N PRO A 843 -39.88 4.11 6.38
CA PRO A 843 -40.28 5.12 7.35
C PRO A 843 -39.11 5.65 8.17
N ASP A 844 -39.12 6.96 8.34
CA ASP A 844 -38.40 7.76 9.33
C ASP A 844 -38.54 7.11 10.72
N TYR A 845 -37.45 6.60 11.30
CA TYR A 845 -37.45 6.09 12.68
C TYR A 845 -37.20 7.25 13.64
N PRO A 846 -38.15 7.54 14.56
CA PRO A 846 -38.03 8.66 15.48
C PRO A 846 -36.98 8.40 16.56
N SER A 847 -36.24 9.45 16.91
CA SER A 847 -35.30 9.49 18.02
C SER A 847 -35.95 9.04 19.35
N ARG A 848 -35.44 7.93 19.87
CA ARG A 848 -35.49 7.52 21.28
C ARG A 848 -34.01 7.28 21.62
N PHE A 849 -33.40 7.84 22.67
CA PHE A 849 -33.33 7.23 23.99
C PHE A 849 -32.75 8.24 25.01
N GLY A 850 -33.47 8.42 26.12
CA GLY A 850 -33.00 9.11 27.32
C GLY A 850 -32.41 8.10 28.30
N GLY A 851 -31.12 8.24 28.59
CA GLY A 851 -30.38 7.40 29.54
C GLY A 851 -28.93 7.33 29.10
N GLY A 852 -28.11 8.26 29.61
CA GLY A 852 -26.74 8.54 29.16
C GLY A 852 -25.69 7.45 29.41
N ASN A 853 -25.99 6.18 29.10
CA ASN A 853 -24.96 5.16 28.93
C ASN A 853 -24.49 5.18 27.46
N PRO A 854 -23.24 5.59 27.18
CA PRO A 854 -22.74 5.76 25.83
C PRO A 854 -22.67 4.45 25.04
N ASN A 855 -22.80 3.29 25.68
CA ASN A 855 -22.87 1.99 25.02
C ASN A 855 -24.25 1.66 24.42
N CYS A 856 -25.33 2.33 24.84
CA CYS A 856 -26.68 2.11 24.30
C CYS A 856 -27.39 3.39 23.83
N GLY A 857 -26.87 4.57 24.18
CA GLY A 857 -27.50 5.86 23.90
C GLY A 857 -27.06 6.55 22.60
N THR A 858 -26.22 5.92 21.77
CA THR A 858 -25.70 6.49 20.52
C THR A 858 -25.83 5.48 19.38
N THR A 859 -26.49 5.85 18.28
CA THR A 859 -26.36 5.14 17.00
C THR A 859 -24.99 5.42 16.40
N GLN A 860 -24.30 4.37 15.96
CA GLN A 860 -23.03 4.45 15.24
C GLN A 860 -23.25 3.99 13.81
N ASP A 861 -22.49 4.51 12.87
CA ASP A 861 -22.65 4.18 11.45
C ASP A 861 -22.41 2.68 11.16
N PHE A 862 -21.60 2.03 12.00
CA PHE A 862 -21.37 0.59 11.95
C PHE A 862 -22.45 -0.25 12.66
N PHE A 863 -23.55 0.31 13.17
CA PHE A 863 -24.64 -0.46 13.78
C PHE A 863 -25.67 -0.89 12.75
N ALA A 864 -26.06 -2.17 12.80
CA ALA A 864 -27.19 -2.65 12.03
C ALA A 864 -28.49 -2.00 12.53
N HIS A 865 -29.48 -1.90 11.64
CA HIS A 865 -30.80 -1.40 11.99
C HIS A 865 -31.39 -2.18 13.18
N THR A 866 -31.71 -1.49 14.27
CA THR A 866 -32.22 -2.10 15.50
C THR A 866 -33.74 -2.10 15.53
N TYR A 867 -34.35 -3.13 16.14
CA TYR A 867 -35.79 -3.17 16.38
C TYR A 867 -36.08 -3.16 17.87
N TYR A 868 -36.98 -2.25 18.22
CA TYR A 868 -37.49 -2.11 19.57
C TYR A 868 -38.74 -2.97 19.77
N VAL A 869 -38.74 -3.87 20.76
CA VAL A 869 -39.87 -4.78 21.01
C VAL A 869 -40.31 -4.72 22.47
N GLY A 870 -41.61 -4.48 22.70
CA GLY A 870 -42.21 -4.38 24.04
C GLY A 870 -42.73 -2.98 24.36
N ASN A 871 -42.93 -2.70 25.65
CA ASN A 871 -43.47 -1.45 26.18
C ASN A 871 -42.36 -0.59 26.81
N ASP A 872 -42.00 0.50 26.13
CA ASP A 872 -40.94 1.44 26.54
C ASP A 872 -41.29 2.33 27.73
N GLN A 873 -42.56 2.31 28.13
CA GLN A 873 -43.07 3.10 29.24
C GLN A 873 -43.23 2.25 30.52
N GLY A 874 -42.85 0.97 30.49
CA GLY A 874 -42.88 0.04 31.62
C GLY A 874 -41.48 -0.36 32.10
N GLY A 875 -41.33 -0.59 33.41
CA GLY A 875 -40.05 -1.00 34.02
C GLY A 875 -39.01 0.11 34.11
N ASP A 876 -37.85 -0.21 34.71
CA ASP A 876 -36.70 0.70 34.75
C ASP A 876 -35.80 0.45 33.53
N PRO A 877 -35.28 1.50 32.86
CA PRO A 877 -34.43 1.33 31.69
C PRO A 877 -33.09 0.68 32.06
N PHE A 878 -32.56 -0.18 31.18
CA PHE A 878 -31.27 -0.83 31.33
C PHE A 878 -30.45 -0.75 30.03
N CYS A 879 -29.12 -0.77 30.18
CA CYS A 879 -28.17 -0.93 29.09
C CYS A 879 -27.21 -2.07 29.44
N MET A 880 -27.24 -3.15 28.64
CA MET A 880 -26.36 -4.32 28.72
C MET A 880 -25.43 -4.35 27.51
N ALA A 881 -24.61 -3.32 27.36
CA ALA A 881 -23.63 -3.20 26.30
C ALA A 881 -22.34 -2.58 26.87
N LYS A 882 -21.19 -3.10 26.42
CA LYS A 882 -19.84 -2.66 26.83
C LYS A 882 -18.86 -2.60 25.64
N TRP A 883 -19.40 -2.54 24.42
CA TRP A 883 -18.60 -2.58 23.21
C TRP A 883 -17.62 -1.39 23.14
N LYS A 884 -17.92 -0.28 23.83
CA LYS A 884 -16.99 0.86 23.93
C LYS A 884 -15.70 0.57 24.70
N ASP A 885 -15.69 -0.52 25.45
CA ASP A 885 -14.54 -0.97 26.22
C ASP A 885 -13.89 -2.21 25.57
N GLY A 886 -14.28 -2.56 24.34
CA GLY A 886 -13.86 -3.81 23.68
C GLY A 886 -14.44 -5.07 24.32
N ILE A 887 -15.52 -4.92 25.10
CA ILE A 887 -16.11 -6.01 25.88
C ILE A 887 -17.46 -6.39 25.26
N PHE A 888 -17.58 -7.64 24.81
CA PHE A 888 -18.71 -8.11 24.00
C PHE A 888 -19.50 -9.20 24.73
N PRO A 889 -20.83 -9.30 24.54
CA PRO A 889 -21.61 -10.44 25.04
C PRO A 889 -21.06 -11.76 24.50
N LYS A 890 -20.81 -12.76 25.34
CA LYS A 890 -20.41 -14.13 24.94
C LYS A 890 -21.38 -15.21 25.38
N LEU A 891 -22.30 -14.88 26.29
CA LEU A 891 -23.35 -15.79 26.71
C LEU A 891 -24.61 -15.01 27.07
N ILE A 892 -25.77 -15.55 26.66
CA ILE A 892 -27.09 -15.09 27.09
C ILE A 892 -27.84 -16.23 27.77
N GLU A 893 -28.45 -15.94 28.90
CA GLU A 893 -29.38 -16.81 29.60
C GLU A 893 -30.73 -16.11 29.67
N ALA A 894 -31.75 -16.75 29.12
CA ALA A 894 -33.12 -16.24 29.11
C ALA A 894 -34.04 -17.20 29.87
N ARG A 895 -34.89 -16.66 30.74
CA ARG A 895 -35.94 -17.43 31.42
C ARG A 895 -37.28 -16.73 31.27
N ALA A 896 -38.33 -17.51 31.04
CA ALA A 896 -39.68 -16.99 30.84
C ALA A 896 -40.70 -17.70 31.74
N THR A 897 -41.86 -17.05 31.90
CA THR A 897 -43.07 -17.65 32.46
C THR A 897 -44.05 -18.00 31.34
N GLU A 898 -45.17 -18.65 31.69
CA GLU A 898 -46.28 -18.87 30.76
C GLU A 898 -46.77 -17.59 30.05
N GLY A 899 -46.59 -16.42 30.67
CA GLY A 899 -47.09 -15.15 30.17
C GLY A 899 -46.08 -14.23 29.48
N SER A 900 -44.77 -14.37 29.73
CA SER A 900 -43.78 -13.35 29.35
C SER A 900 -42.33 -13.78 29.58
N LEU A 901 -41.41 -13.15 28.84
CA LEU A 901 -39.98 -13.18 29.15
C LEU A 901 -39.75 -12.51 30.51
N ALA A 902 -39.15 -13.25 31.43
CA ALA A 902 -39.08 -12.89 32.84
C ALA A 902 -37.71 -12.42 33.29
N TYR A 903 -36.66 -12.95 32.68
CA TYR A 903 -35.28 -12.74 33.09
C TYR A 903 -34.36 -12.85 31.88
N LEU A 904 -33.38 -11.95 31.81
CA LEU A 904 -32.28 -11.98 30.86
C LEU A 904 -30.98 -11.73 31.61
N ARG A 905 -30.02 -12.64 31.46
CA ARG A 905 -28.64 -12.49 31.94
C ARG A 905 -27.68 -12.56 30.77
N VAL A 906 -26.74 -11.62 30.73
CA VAL A 906 -25.67 -11.54 29.75
C VAL A 906 -24.34 -11.66 30.48
N VAL A 907 -23.49 -12.58 30.03
CA VAL A 907 -22.10 -12.67 30.45
C VAL A 907 -21.25 -12.13 29.31
N PHE A 908 -20.40 -11.19 29.65
CA PHE A 908 -19.54 -10.51 28.69
C PHE A 908 -18.21 -11.24 28.56
N THR A 909 -17.44 -10.87 27.53
CA THR A 909 -16.09 -11.40 27.34
C THR A 909 -15.38 -11.30 28.66
N ASP A 910 -15.34 -10.13 29.33
CA ASP A 910 -14.59 -9.81 30.56
C ASP A 910 -14.96 -10.61 31.81
N ASN A 911 -15.83 -11.63 31.65
CA ASN A 911 -16.44 -12.40 32.72
C ASN A 911 -17.32 -11.58 33.66
N SER A 912 -17.55 -10.29 33.36
CA SER A 912 -18.59 -9.54 34.04
C SER A 912 -19.96 -10.02 33.59
N GLU A 913 -20.94 -9.85 34.47
CA GLU A 913 -22.30 -10.32 34.23
C GLU A 913 -23.29 -9.21 34.52
N MET A 914 -24.32 -9.11 33.69
CA MET A 914 -25.47 -8.23 33.91
C MET A 914 -26.74 -9.04 33.81
N ALA A 915 -27.70 -8.78 34.68
CA ALA A 915 -28.98 -9.47 34.69
C ALA A 915 -30.12 -8.51 35.02
N VAL A 916 -31.26 -8.67 34.34
CA VAL A 916 -32.49 -7.88 34.55
C VAL A 916 -33.70 -8.80 34.57
N GLY A 917 -34.77 -8.32 35.20
CA GLY A 917 -35.96 -9.12 35.46
C GLY A 917 -35.78 -10.07 36.66
N THR A 918 -36.79 -10.91 36.90
CA THR A 918 -36.77 -11.87 38.01
C THR A 918 -36.58 -13.29 37.50
N ALA A 919 -35.46 -13.92 37.88
CA ALA A 919 -35.20 -15.32 37.58
C ALA A 919 -36.30 -16.22 38.17
N VAL A 920 -37.07 -16.86 37.29
CA VAL A 920 -38.11 -17.83 37.66
C VAL A 920 -37.54 -19.25 37.66
N SER A 921 -38.11 -20.11 38.52
CA SER A 921 -37.81 -21.54 38.51
C SER A 921 -38.36 -22.17 37.23
N ASP A 922 -37.67 -23.18 36.71
CA ASP A 922 -38.17 -24.03 35.63
C ASP A 922 -39.55 -24.58 36.00
N ASP A 923 -40.55 -24.28 35.17
CA ASP A 923 -41.94 -24.72 35.32
C ASP A 923 -42.19 -26.10 34.68
N GLY A 924 -41.14 -26.74 34.14
CA GLY A 924 -41.20 -28.04 33.46
C GLY A 924 -41.59 -27.95 31.99
N HIS A 925 -41.71 -26.73 31.43
CA HIS A 925 -42.08 -26.49 30.04
C HIS A 925 -40.91 -26.01 29.16
N HIS A 926 -39.67 -26.16 29.60
CA HIS A 926 -38.45 -25.80 28.84
C HIS A 926 -38.41 -24.33 28.39
N ARG A 927 -39.05 -23.42 29.14
CA ARG A 927 -39.10 -21.97 28.85
C ARG A 927 -37.87 -21.23 29.39
N TYR A 928 -36.72 -21.88 29.30
CA TYR A 928 -35.43 -21.36 29.73
C TYR A 928 -34.34 -21.88 28.78
N GLY A 929 -33.29 -21.09 28.59
CA GLY A 929 -32.17 -21.52 27.78
C GLY A 929 -30.96 -20.63 27.99
N THR A 930 -29.79 -21.22 27.77
CA THR A 930 -28.51 -20.53 27.75
C THR A 930 -27.86 -20.76 26.40
N LEU A 931 -27.38 -19.70 25.77
CA LEU A 931 -26.62 -19.74 24.53
C LEU A 931 -25.27 -19.11 24.76
N GLU A 932 -24.19 -19.85 24.48
CA GLU A 932 -22.81 -19.40 24.58
C GLU A 932 -22.15 -19.41 23.20
N TRP A 933 -21.37 -18.38 22.90
CA TRP A 933 -20.73 -18.21 21.61
C TRP A 933 -19.45 -17.39 21.67
N GLN A 934 -18.71 -17.45 20.57
CA GLN A 934 -17.49 -16.68 20.35
C GLN A 934 -17.83 -15.43 19.52
N PRO A 935 -17.79 -14.22 20.08
CA PRO A 935 -18.36 -13.02 19.45
C PRO A 935 -17.77 -12.67 18.08
N PHE A 936 -16.49 -13.00 17.86
CA PHE A 936 -15.76 -12.71 16.62
C PHE A 936 -15.84 -13.82 15.55
N VAL A 937 -16.35 -15.00 15.93
CA VAL A 937 -16.29 -16.21 15.10
C VAL A 937 -17.69 -16.68 14.74
N ASP A 938 -18.56 -16.79 15.74
CA ASP A 938 -19.91 -17.30 15.59
C ASP A 938 -20.86 -16.18 15.12
N THR A 939 -21.72 -16.51 14.17
CA THR A 939 -22.79 -15.62 13.70
C THR A 939 -24.15 -16.21 14.05
N PHE A 940 -25.07 -15.38 14.52
CA PHE A 940 -26.44 -15.81 14.76
C PHE A 940 -27.13 -16.14 13.43
N ASP A 941 -27.77 -17.30 13.30
CA ASP A 941 -28.56 -17.70 12.13
C ASP A 941 -30.06 -17.40 12.32
N LYS A 942 -30.51 -17.29 13.58
CA LYS A 942 -31.79 -16.66 13.99
C LYS A 942 -31.63 -15.72 15.20
N PHE A 943 -32.29 -14.55 15.19
CA PHE A 943 -32.54 -13.73 16.38
C PHE A 943 -33.91 -13.03 16.24
N SER A 944 -34.91 -13.46 17.00
CA SER A 944 -36.28 -12.99 16.88
C SER A 944 -36.90 -12.70 18.25
N LEU A 945 -37.73 -11.66 18.31
CA LEU A 945 -38.51 -11.30 19.49
C LEU A 945 -40.02 -11.29 19.17
N TRP A 946 -40.85 -11.63 20.15
CA TRP A 946 -42.30 -11.47 20.07
C TRP A 946 -42.76 -10.50 21.15
N ALA A 947 -43.62 -9.55 20.78
CA ALA A 947 -44.35 -8.71 21.73
C ALA A 947 -45.47 -9.52 22.44
N GLY A 948 -46.29 -8.86 23.25
CA GLY A 948 -47.50 -9.49 23.84
C GLY A 948 -47.24 -10.27 25.14
N GLY A 949 -46.14 -9.96 25.83
CA GLY A 949 -45.90 -10.33 27.21
C GLY A 949 -46.79 -9.57 28.20
N TRP A 950 -46.50 -9.71 29.50
CA TRP A 950 -47.23 -9.04 30.58
C TRP A 950 -47.24 -7.52 30.37
N ASN A 951 -48.42 -6.88 30.49
CA ASN A 951 -48.60 -5.44 30.24
C ASN A 951 -48.04 -4.90 28.91
N GLY A 952 -48.02 -5.74 27.87
CA GLY A 952 -47.50 -5.36 26.55
C GLY A 952 -45.98 -5.50 26.42
N GLY A 953 -45.31 -6.12 27.40
CA GLY A 953 -43.87 -6.34 27.35
C GLY A 953 -43.41 -7.47 26.42
N VAL A 954 -42.17 -7.90 26.56
CA VAL A 954 -41.56 -8.95 25.70
C VAL A 954 -42.14 -10.32 26.07
N GLY A 955 -42.75 -10.97 25.09
CA GLY A 955 -43.44 -12.24 25.27
C GLY A 955 -42.53 -13.46 25.07
N ARG A 956 -41.60 -13.39 24.10
CA ARG A 956 -40.70 -14.50 23.74
C ARG A 956 -39.43 -14.01 23.05
N LEU A 957 -38.32 -14.70 23.31
CA LEU A 957 -37.03 -14.53 22.62
C LEU A 957 -36.60 -15.87 22.02
N VAL A 958 -36.25 -15.86 20.74
CA VAL A 958 -35.63 -17.00 20.05
C VAL A 958 -34.31 -16.56 19.44
N ALA A 959 -33.21 -17.20 19.81
CA ALA A 959 -31.89 -16.94 19.23
C ALA A 959 -31.15 -18.26 18.96
N GLY A 960 -30.46 -18.31 17.83
CA GLY A 960 -29.74 -19.47 17.34
C GLY A 960 -28.44 -19.09 16.65
N ILE A 961 -27.46 -19.98 16.73
CA ILE A 961 -26.20 -19.92 15.99
C ILE A 961 -26.13 -21.17 15.13
N ALA A 962 -25.70 -20.99 13.87
CA ALA A 962 -25.62 -22.09 12.91
C ALA A 962 -24.79 -23.26 13.48
N GLY A 963 -25.41 -24.43 13.63
CA GLY A 963 -24.75 -25.64 14.14
C GLY A 963 -24.61 -25.74 15.66
N LYS A 964 -25.17 -24.81 16.46
CA LYS A 964 -25.23 -24.85 17.93
C LYS A 964 -26.68 -24.90 18.45
N ASP A 965 -26.84 -25.02 19.77
CA ASP A 965 -28.15 -25.02 20.43
C ASP A 965 -28.91 -23.71 20.19
N THR A 966 -30.24 -23.78 20.22
CA THR A 966 -31.14 -22.62 20.10
C THR A 966 -31.77 -22.32 21.44
N ILE A 967 -31.87 -21.05 21.81
CA ILE A 967 -32.68 -20.63 22.95
C ILE A 967 -34.05 -20.21 22.48
N ASP A 968 -35.06 -20.63 23.23
CA ASP A 968 -36.45 -20.35 22.96
C ASP A 968 -37.18 -20.13 24.29
N ALA A 969 -37.11 -18.89 24.77
CA ALA A 969 -37.62 -18.52 26.08
C ALA A 969 -38.82 -17.58 25.93
N GLY A 970 -40.03 -18.08 26.18
CA GLY A 970 -41.22 -17.24 26.16
C GLY A 970 -42.55 -17.96 26.21
N LYS A 971 -43.61 -17.19 25.98
CA LYS A 971 -44.97 -17.68 25.81
C LYS A 971 -45.12 -18.36 24.45
N TYR A 972 -45.79 -19.51 24.43
CA TYR A 972 -46.24 -20.15 23.20
C TYR A 972 -47.72 -19.86 23.01
N TRP A 973 -48.08 -19.31 21.87
CA TRP A 973 -49.46 -18.97 21.52
C TRP A 973 -49.99 -19.94 20.46
N ASP A 974 -51.28 -20.26 20.53
CA ASP A 974 -51.97 -20.95 19.43
C ASP A 974 -52.04 -20.07 18.17
N ASP A 975 -52.09 -18.74 18.36
CA ASP A 975 -52.02 -17.71 17.32
C ASP A 975 -51.09 -16.57 17.81
N PRO A 976 -49.80 -16.54 17.40
CA PRO A 976 -48.80 -15.66 17.98
C PRO A 976 -48.95 -14.19 17.51
N PRO A 977 -48.59 -13.21 18.36
CA PRO A 977 -48.42 -11.82 17.92
C PRO A 977 -47.26 -11.70 16.92
N THR A 978 -47.11 -10.54 16.29
CA THR A 978 -46.07 -10.26 15.29
C THR A 978 -44.67 -10.67 15.79
N GLU A 979 -43.98 -11.53 15.02
CA GLU A 979 -42.55 -11.81 15.18
C GLU A 979 -41.76 -10.63 14.63
N TYR A 980 -40.79 -10.15 15.41
CA TYR A 980 -39.83 -9.13 14.99
C TYR A 980 -38.50 -9.82 14.70
N PRO A 981 -38.14 -10.05 13.42
CA PRO A 981 -36.84 -10.59 13.05
C PRO A 981 -35.78 -9.50 13.21
N ILE A 982 -34.88 -9.67 14.17
CA ILE A 982 -33.86 -8.66 14.48
C ILE A 982 -32.75 -8.74 13.41
N PRO A 983 -32.42 -7.65 12.70
CA PRO A 983 -31.30 -7.58 11.77
C PRO A 983 -30.00 -7.80 12.50
N ARG A 984 -29.10 -8.49 11.83
CA ARG A 984 -27.79 -8.83 12.37
C ARG A 984 -26.72 -8.40 11.38
N GLY A 985 -26.84 -7.17 10.91
CA GLY A 985 -26.02 -6.66 9.82
C GLY A 985 -26.32 -7.25 8.45
N TYR A 986 -25.55 -6.79 7.47
CA TYR A 986 -25.55 -7.20 6.07
C TYR A 986 -25.27 -8.71 5.98
N ASP A 987 -26.09 -9.41 5.19
CA ASP A 987 -26.14 -10.88 5.08
C ASP A 987 -26.31 -11.66 6.41
N GLY A 988 -26.69 -10.98 7.50
CA GLY A 988 -26.89 -11.58 8.82
C GLY A 988 -25.60 -11.97 9.57
N LYS A 989 -24.45 -11.37 9.20
CA LYS A 989 -23.11 -11.72 9.74
C LYS A 989 -22.54 -10.76 10.80
N GLY A 990 -23.30 -9.75 11.19
CA GLY A 990 -22.95 -8.78 12.22
C GLY A 990 -22.77 -9.41 13.60
N MET A 991 -21.91 -8.80 14.40
CA MET A 991 -21.59 -9.19 15.76
C MET A 991 -22.59 -8.58 16.75
N LEU A 992 -23.05 -9.35 17.74
CA LEU A 992 -23.91 -8.83 18.81
C LEU A 992 -23.08 -7.97 19.77
N LEU A 993 -23.45 -6.70 19.93
CA LEU A 993 -22.74 -5.69 20.72
C LEU A 993 -23.35 -5.50 22.12
N GLY A 994 -24.62 -5.85 22.29
CA GLY A 994 -25.32 -5.76 23.57
C GLY A 994 -26.84 -5.66 23.44
N PHE A 995 -27.48 -5.25 24.53
CA PHE A 995 -28.92 -5.04 24.60
C PHE A 995 -29.26 -3.72 25.29
N TYR A 996 -30.34 -3.09 24.85
CA TYR A 996 -30.99 -1.97 25.51
C TYR A 996 -32.46 -2.31 25.78
N GLY A 997 -33.09 -1.71 26.78
CA GLY A 997 -34.50 -1.95 27.05
C GLY A 997 -34.93 -1.44 28.42
N SER A 998 -36.02 -1.99 28.93
CA SER A 998 -36.58 -1.69 30.24
C SER A 998 -37.12 -2.95 30.91
N ALA A 999 -36.97 -3.05 32.23
CA ALA A 999 -37.40 -4.21 33.00
C ALA A 999 -37.82 -3.86 34.43
N GLY A 1000 -38.85 -4.54 34.92
CA GLY A 1000 -39.21 -4.66 36.33
C GLY A 1000 -39.10 -6.11 36.80
N ASP A 1001 -40.23 -6.71 37.23
CA ASP A 1001 -40.31 -8.15 37.54
C ASP A 1001 -40.27 -9.04 36.27
N ARG A 1002 -40.44 -8.42 35.09
CA ARG A 1002 -40.43 -9.00 33.73
C ARG A 1002 -39.64 -8.10 32.79
N ILE A 1003 -39.35 -8.59 31.59
CA ILE A 1003 -38.75 -7.77 30.53
C ILE A 1003 -39.87 -6.99 29.84
N ASP A 1004 -39.98 -5.71 30.19
CA ASP A 1004 -40.98 -4.79 29.64
C ASP A 1004 -40.62 -4.40 28.20
N SER A 1005 -39.34 -4.24 27.89
CA SER A 1005 -38.88 -4.03 26.51
C SER A 1005 -37.45 -4.52 26.29
N LEU A 1006 -37.13 -4.84 25.03
CA LEU A 1006 -35.79 -5.30 24.63
C LEU A 1006 -35.48 -4.90 23.19
N GLU A 1007 -34.26 -4.43 22.99
CA GLU A 1007 -33.64 -4.03 21.73
C GLU A 1007 -32.22 -4.61 21.68
N PRO A 1008 -31.98 -5.64 20.84
CA PRO A 1008 -30.64 -6.15 20.61
C PRO A 1008 -29.86 -5.24 19.64
N ILE A 1009 -28.58 -5.01 19.93
CA ILE A 1009 -27.69 -4.15 19.15
C ILE A 1009 -26.67 -5.01 18.41
N PHE A 1010 -26.68 -4.97 17.08
CA PHE A 1010 -25.72 -5.69 16.21
C PHE A 1010 -24.86 -4.72 15.40
N SER A 1011 -23.66 -5.12 14.99
CA SER A 1011 -22.90 -4.41 13.96
C SER A 1011 -23.48 -4.65 12.56
N SER A 1012 -23.32 -3.68 11.65
CA SER A 1012 -23.72 -3.71 10.24
C SER A 1012 -22.93 -4.73 9.44
N TYR A 1013 -21.65 -4.92 9.77
CA TYR A 1013 -20.76 -5.85 9.09
C TYR A 1013 -19.98 -6.69 10.10
N LYS A 1014 -19.34 -7.75 9.62
CA LYS A 1014 -18.43 -8.55 10.41
C LYS A 1014 -17.10 -7.78 10.61
N PRO A 1015 -16.46 -7.83 11.78
CA PRO A 1015 -15.10 -7.33 11.94
C PRO A 1015 -14.13 -8.11 11.05
N ASN A 1016 -13.29 -7.42 10.28
CA ASN A 1016 -12.38 -8.02 9.30
C ASN A 1016 -10.89 -7.89 9.67
N ARG A 1017 -10.54 -6.85 10.46
CA ARG A 1017 -9.18 -6.57 10.92
C ARG A 1017 -9.22 -5.97 12.32
N VAL A 1018 -8.20 -6.27 13.11
CA VAL A 1018 -7.95 -5.63 14.42
C VAL A 1018 -6.52 -5.10 14.41
N SER A 1019 -6.36 -3.79 14.60
CA SER A 1019 -5.07 -3.09 14.60
C SER A 1019 -4.74 -2.56 15.98
N LEU A 1020 -3.47 -2.68 16.40
CA LEU A 1020 -2.95 -2.06 17.61
C LEU A 1020 -2.22 -0.78 17.24
N THR A 1021 -2.65 0.36 17.77
CA THR A 1021 -2.08 1.67 17.42
C THR A 1021 -1.70 2.44 18.69
N ASN A 1022 -0.69 3.31 18.62
CA ASN A 1022 -0.26 4.16 19.74
C ASN A 1022 0.16 3.40 21.02
N ALA A 1023 0.86 2.27 20.91
CA ALA A 1023 1.38 1.59 22.08
C ALA A 1023 2.50 2.42 22.76
N THR A 1024 2.35 2.73 24.05
CA THR A 1024 3.38 3.36 24.87
C THR A 1024 4.10 2.32 25.75
N PHE A 1025 5.35 2.59 26.11
CA PHE A 1025 6.15 1.68 26.95
C PHE A 1025 6.45 2.38 28.26
N SER A 1026 6.33 1.68 29.40
CA SER A 1026 6.53 2.28 30.73
C SER A 1026 7.55 1.48 31.55
N PRO A 1027 8.84 1.88 31.52
CA PRO A 1027 9.34 3.21 31.19
C PRO A 1027 9.46 3.44 29.67
N SER A 1028 9.38 4.71 29.23
CA SER A 1028 9.55 5.06 27.80
C SER A 1028 10.93 4.65 27.31
N TYR A 1029 11.08 4.41 26.00
CA TYR A 1029 12.37 4.00 25.45
C TYR A 1029 13.45 5.09 25.67
N GLU A 1030 13.09 6.37 25.67
CA GLU A 1030 14.00 7.48 26.04
C GLU A 1030 14.38 7.40 27.52
N ALA A 1031 13.43 7.10 28.41
CA ALA A 1031 13.71 6.93 29.83
C ALA A 1031 14.65 5.73 30.08
N LEU A 1032 14.45 4.61 29.38
CA LEU A 1032 15.35 3.47 29.41
C LEU A 1032 16.74 3.83 28.85
N ASN A 1033 16.81 4.58 27.75
CA ASN A 1033 18.07 4.99 27.11
C ASN A 1033 18.93 5.92 27.97
N THR A 1034 18.34 6.61 28.95
CA THR A 1034 19.10 7.42 29.92
C THR A 1034 19.71 6.62 31.08
N LEU A 1035 19.29 5.37 31.27
CA LEU A 1035 19.84 4.49 32.30
C LEU A 1035 21.06 3.71 31.76
N PRO A 1036 22.05 3.38 32.61
CA PRO A 1036 23.08 2.40 32.27
C PRO A 1036 22.46 1.10 31.77
N PHE A 1037 23.10 0.44 30.80
CA PHE A 1037 22.58 -0.74 30.10
C PHE A 1037 22.06 -1.86 31.04
N SER A 1038 22.75 -2.06 32.18
CA SER A 1038 22.38 -3.03 33.22
C SER A 1038 21.12 -2.68 34.03
N GLU A 1039 20.63 -1.45 33.93
CA GLU A 1039 19.51 -0.91 34.74
C GLU A 1039 18.18 -0.84 33.97
N ARG A 1040 18.16 -1.24 32.69
CA ARG A 1040 17.00 -1.15 31.76
C ARG A 1040 15.97 -2.31 31.85
N LYS A 1041 16.18 -3.32 32.71
CA LYS A 1041 15.21 -4.36 33.17
C LYS A 1041 14.32 -5.14 32.16
N MET A 1042 14.67 -5.28 30.88
CA MET A 1042 13.88 -6.08 29.90
C MET A 1042 14.17 -7.61 29.94
N SER A 1043 13.18 -8.47 29.63
CA SER A 1043 13.24 -9.96 29.75
C SER A 1043 12.68 -10.70 28.52
N VAL A 1044 13.29 -11.81 28.05
CA VAL A 1044 12.80 -12.72 26.97
C VAL A 1044 12.92 -14.22 27.32
N VAL A 1045 11.84 -15.01 27.15
CA VAL A 1045 11.79 -16.47 27.44
C VAL A 1045 11.93 -17.32 26.17
N SER A 1046 12.80 -18.34 26.18
CA SER A 1046 12.65 -19.57 25.36
C SER A 1046 13.23 -20.79 26.09
N VAL A 1047 12.61 -21.96 25.90
CA VAL A 1047 13.00 -23.26 26.51
C VAL A 1047 13.25 -24.26 25.37
N PHE A 1048 14.36 -24.99 25.44
CA PHE A 1048 14.63 -26.14 24.57
C PHE A 1048 14.57 -27.43 25.39
N GLY A 1049 13.84 -28.43 24.90
CA GLY A 1049 13.96 -29.82 25.34
C GLY A 1049 14.58 -30.65 24.23
N THR A 1050 15.71 -31.28 24.49
CA THR A 1050 16.30 -32.28 23.59
C THR A 1050 15.91 -33.66 24.11
N HIS A 1051 15.26 -34.47 23.28
CA HIS A 1051 15.14 -35.91 23.51
C HIS A 1051 16.05 -36.64 22.54
N GLN A 1052 16.83 -37.57 23.07
CA GLN A 1052 17.66 -38.50 22.32
C GLN A 1052 17.14 -39.90 22.63
N ASN A 1053 16.71 -40.64 21.61
CA ASN A 1053 16.35 -42.05 21.72
C ASN A 1053 17.48 -42.87 21.10
N ASP A 1054 18.22 -43.61 21.94
CA ASP A 1054 19.35 -44.44 21.53
C ASP A 1054 18.98 -45.94 21.45
N LEU A 1055 17.74 -46.28 21.07
CA LEU A 1055 17.27 -47.67 20.92
C LEU A 1055 16.62 -47.91 19.54
N ASP A 1056 16.91 -49.07 18.95
CA ASP A 1056 16.62 -49.46 17.54
C ASP A 1056 15.15 -49.83 17.22
N ASP A 1057 14.15 -49.51 18.05
CA ASP A 1057 12.73 -49.84 17.78
C ASP A 1057 11.79 -48.61 17.90
N GLU A 1058 10.76 -48.55 17.03
CA GLU A 1058 9.72 -47.50 17.03
C GLU A 1058 8.98 -47.44 18.36
N THR A 1059 9.00 -46.26 19.01
CA THR A 1059 8.18 -45.98 20.20
C THR A 1059 7.43 -44.67 20.02
N GLU A 1060 6.12 -44.70 20.23
CA GLU A 1060 5.23 -43.53 20.22
C GLU A 1060 5.35 -42.80 21.58
N VAL A 1061 5.59 -41.48 21.55
CA VAL A 1061 5.78 -40.65 22.75
C VAL A 1061 4.70 -39.58 22.80
N ASP A 1062 3.96 -39.54 23.89
CA ASP A 1062 2.94 -38.52 24.21
C ASP A 1062 3.49 -37.64 25.35
N ILE A 1063 3.56 -36.31 25.15
CA ILE A 1063 4.12 -35.37 26.14
C ILE A 1063 3.04 -34.39 26.60
N GLU A 1064 2.63 -34.50 27.87
CA GLU A 1064 1.81 -33.50 28.57
C GLU A 1064 2.71 -32.68 29.52
N LEU A 1065 2.88 -31.38 29.24
CA LEU A 1065 3.69 -30.48 30.07
C LEU A 1065 2.79 -29.62 30.97
N ARG A 1066 2.93 -29.74 32.30
CA ARG A 1066 2.32 -28.83 33.30
C ARG A 1066 3.40 -28.23 34.19
N ILE A 1067 3.49 -26.90 34.28
CA ILE A 1067 4.43 -26.21 35.18
C ILE A 1067 3.69 -25.21 36.08
N ARG A 1068 3.93 -25.33 37.39
CA ARG A 1068 3.44 -24.48 38.49
C ARG A 1068 4.67 -23.93 39.22
N ILE A 1069 4.76 -22.63 39.52
CA ILE A 1069 5.93 -22.06 40.23
C ILE A 1069 5.53 -21.16 41.40
N SER A 1070 6.19 -21.40 42.54
CA SER A 1070 6.01 -20.72 43.83
C SER A 1070 7.36 -20.25 44.40
N LYS A 1071 7.63 -18.93 44.34
CA LYS A 1071 8.63 -18.11 45.08
C LYS A 1071 10.15 -18.15 44.69
N GLN A 1072 10.83 -17.01 44.94
CA GLN A 1072 12.24 -16.61 44.60
C GLN A 1072 13.34 -17.40 45.38
N THR A 1073 14.63 -17.51 44.99
CA THR A 1073 15.72 -16.46 44.95
C THR A 1073 17.05 -16.97 44.30
N ALA A 1074 17.85 -16.05 43.71
CA ALA A 1074 19.32 -15.98 43.42
C ALA A 1074 20.09 -17.02 42.57
N ILE A 1075 20.97 -16.55 41.65
CA ILE A 1075 22.41 -16.88 41.42
C ILE A 1075 22.97 -16.04 40.22
N THR A 1076 24.27 -15.67 40.31
CA THR A 1076 25.10 -14.77 39.46
C THR A 1076 25.81 -15.49 38.29
N PHE A 1077 26.12 -14.80 37.17
CA PHE A 1077 27.01 -15.31 36.09
C PHE A 1077 27.95 -14.25 35.46
N THR A 1078 29.01 -14.77 34.82
CA THR A 1078 30.23 -14.15 34.28
C THR A 1078 30.21 -14.03 32.74
N HIS A 1079 30.59 -12.84 32.25
CA HIS A 1079 30.86 -12.40 30.86
C HIS A 1079 29.65 -12.19 29.91
N GLU A 1080 29.58 -11.00 29.29
CA GLU A 1080 28.59 -10.54 28.31
C GLU A 1080 29.30 -9.90 27.10
N GLY A 1081 28.79 -10.15 25.90
CA GLY A 1081 29.01 -9.34 24.69
C GLY A 1081 27.70 -9.30 23.90
N GLY A 1082 27.28 -8.13 23.42
CA GLY A 1082 26.02 -7.92 22.69
C GLY A 1082 26.11 -6.76 21.70
N HIS A 1083 25.25 -6.81 20.69
CA HIS A 1083 25.02 -5.78 19.66
C HIS A 1083 23.60 -5.22 19.81
N GLU A 1084 23.38 -3.93 19.51
CA GLU A 1084 22.09 -3.22 19.62
C GLU A 1084 21.64 -2.73 18.24
N ASP A 1085 20.40 -3.06 17.87
CA ASP A 1085 19.67 -2.44 16.75
C ASP A 1085 18.41 -1.74 17.29
N GLY A 1086 18.22 -0.48 16.89
CA GLY A 1086 17.00 0.29 17.13
C GLY A 1086 16.30 0.57 15.81
N GLY A 1087 14.98 0.36 15.77
CA GLY A 1087 14.19 0.61 14.57
C GLY A 1087 12.69 0.68 14.85
N GLU A 1088 11.94 1.11 13.84
CA GLU A 1088 10.48 0.97 13.78
C GLU A 1088 10.15 -0.36 13.13
N VAL A 1089 9.20 -1.11 13.71
CA VAL A 1089 8.57 -2.25 13.03
C VAL A 1089 7.15 -1.84 12.65
N GLY A 1090 6.89 -1.87 11.34
CA GLY A 1090 5.55 -2.07 10.79
C GLY A 1090 5.51 -3.47 10.20
N GLY A 1091 4.71 -4.36 10.79
CA GLY A 1091 4.62 -5.74 10.33
C GLY A 1091 3.25 -6.33 10.63
N THR A 1092 2.66 -6.97 9.63
CA THR A 1092 1.49 -7.85 9.82
C THR A 1092 1.99 -9.19 10.34
N VAL A 1093 1.59 -9.60 11.54
CA VAL A 1093 1.95 -10.92 12.09
C VAL A 1093 0.85 -11.92 11.76
N GLY A 1094 1.17 -12.89 10.90
CA GLY A 1094 0.33 -14.06 10.64
C GLY A 1094 0.74 -15.22 11.54
N GLY A 1095 0.20 -15.29 12.76
CA GLY A 1095 0.44 -16.36 13.74
C GLY A 1095 -0.01 -15.96 15.14
N GLU A 1096 -0.51 -16.92 15.94
CA GLU A 1096 -1.17 -16.68 17.24
C GLU A 1096 -0.40 -15.72 18.18
N VAL A 1097 -1.09 -14.66 18.62
CA VAL A 1097 -0.64 -13.70 19.64
C VAL A 1097 -1.34 -14.04 20.96
N SER A 1098 -0.58 -14.49 21.98
CA SER A 1098 -1.13 -14.76 23.33
C SER A 1098 -0.98 -13.55 24.26
N TRP A 1099 -2.09 -13.06 24.80
CA TRP A 1099 -2.12 -11.99 25.80
C TRP A 1099 -2.15 -12.58 27.22
N SER A 1100 -1.46 -11.99 28.19
CA SER A 1100 -1.54 -12.44 29.58
C SER A 1100 -1.55 -11.31 30.61
N VAL A 1101 -2.58 -10.45 30.56
CA VAL A 1101 -3.33 -9.98 31.74
C VAL A 1101 -4.59 -9.21 31.32
N GLY A 1102 -5.66 -9.36 32.10
CA GLY A 1102 -6.77 -8.41 32.17
C GLY A 1102 -7.86 -8.53 31.11
N VAL A 1103 -7.55 -9.05 29.92
CA VAL A 1103 -8.58 -9.44 28.95
C VAL A 1103 -9.00 -10.88 29.27
N PRO A 1104 -10.29 -11.14 29.47
CA PRO A 1104 -10.85 -12.46 29.78
C PRO A 1104 -10.41 -13.55 28.80
N GLU A 1105 -10.23 -14.76 29.33
CA GLU A 1105 -9.89 -15.99 28.61
C GLU A 1105 -10.55 -16.11 27.22
N LEU A 1106 -9.82 -15.68 26.18
CA LEU A 1106 -9.93 -16.23 24.83
C LEU A 1106 -9.13 -17.53 24.83
N ALA A 1107 -9.77 -18.60 25.31
CA ALA A 1107 -9.22 -19.94 25.21
C ALA A 1107 -9.24 -20.40 23.74
N ASP A 1108 -8.06 -20.73 23.20
CA ASP A 1108 -7.76 -21.49 21.96
C ASP A 1108 -8.84 -21.49 20.87
N ILE A 1109 -8.71 -20.59 19.89
CA ILE A 1109 -9.58 -20.56 18.71
C ILE A 1109 -8.75 -20.25 17.46
N ASN A 1110 -8.67 -21.23 16.56
CA ASN A 1110 -8.13 -21.10 15.21
C ASN A 1110 -9.01 -20.16 14.35
N TRP A 1111 -8.58 -18.92 14.10
CA TRP A 1111 -9.13 -18.06 13.05
C TRP A 1111 -8.09 -17.13 12.41
N LYS A 1112 -8.29 -16.85 11.11
CA LYS A 1112 -7.42 -16.10 10.19
C LYS A 1112 -7.59 -14.57 10.30
N ALA A 1113 -7.51 -13.98 11.50
CA ALA A 1113 -7.35 -12.52 11.61
C ALA A 1113 -5.90 -12.12 11.32
N LYS A 1114 -5.70 -11.07 10.54
CA LYS A 1114 -4.42 -10.38 10.45
C LYS A 1114 -4.39 -9.30 11.51
N GLY A 1115 -3.50 -9.45 12.50
CA GLY A 1115 -3.19 -8.41 13.46
C GLY A 1115 -2.04 -7.55 12.94
N GLU A 1116 -2.21 -6.24 13.01
CA GLU A 1116 -1.18 -5.27 12.65
C GLU A 1116 -0.70 -4.58 13.93
N ILE A 1117 0.63 -4.58 14.15
CA ILE A 1117 1.26 -3.94 15.31
C ILE A 1117 2.25 -2.92 14.76
N THR A 1118 2.10 -1.66 15.17
CA THR A 1118 3.05 -0.59 14.87
C THR A 1118 3.58 0.02 16.17
N GLY A 1119 4.90 0.09 16.31
CA GLY A 1119 5.55 0.64 17.50
C GLY A 1119 7.08 0.66 17.44
N LYS A 1120 7.69 1.53 18.26
CA LYS A 1120 9.15 1.64 18.42
C LYS A 1120 9.65 0.58 19.40
N TYR A 1121 10.75 -0.11 19.08
CA TYR A 1121 11.34 -1.12 19.95
C TYR A 1121 12.86 -0.94 20.12
N VAL A 1122 13.42 -1.56 21.16
CA VAL A 1122 14.86 -1.73 21.37
C VAL A 1122 15.11 -3.23 21.49
N ARG A 1123 15.94 -3.82 20.60
CA ARG A 1123 16.30 -5.24 20.64
C ARG A 1123 17.74 -5.44 21.14
N LYS A 1124 17.91 -6.46 21.97
CA LYS A 1124 19.20 -6.97 22.44
C LYS A 1124 19.28 -8.46 22.11
N ASP A 1125 20.27 -8.88 21.32
CA ASP A 1125 20.58 -10.30 21.10
C ASP A 1125 21.70 -10.74 22.05
N ILE A 1126 21.36 -11.41 23.18
CA ILE A 1126 22.33 -12.12 24.05
C ILE A 1126 21.70 -13.46 24.53
N TYR A 1127 22.52 -14.52 24.62
CA TYR A 1127 22.10 -15.91 24.92
C TYR A 1127 21.97 -16.24 26.44
N LYS A 1128 20.75 -16.67 26.90
CA LYS A 1128 20.25 -17.28 28.20
C LYS A 1128 20.42 -16.51 29.55
N THR A 1129 19.58 -16.54 30.61
CA THR A 1129 18.11 -16.68 30.98
C THR A 1129 17.92 -16.04 32.40
N ILE A 1130 16.68 -15.69 32.83
CA ILE A 1130 16.23 -14.44 33.53
C ILE A 1130 15.74 -14.50 35.00
N ARG A 1131 15.69 -13.33 35.69
CA ARG A 1131 14.52 -12.78 36.46
C ARG A 1131 14.32 -11.26 36.24
N SER A 1132 13.04 -10.82 36.24
CA SER A 1132 12.49 -9.56 35.66
C SER A 1132 12.35 -8.34 36.59
N SER A 1133 12.01 -7.16 36.01
CA SER A 1133 10.71 -6.45 36.22
C SER A 1133 10.63 -5.07 35.51
N THR A 1134 9.77 -4.87 34.50
CA THR A 1134 9.10 -3.58 34.18
C THR A 1134 7.91 -3.81 33.22
N ASP A 1135 6.86 -3.02 33.39
CA ASP A 1135 5.52 -3.14 32.78
C ASP A 1135 5.43 -2.45 31.39
N THR A 1136 4.34 -2.67 30.63
CA THR A 1136 4.02 -1.94 29.39
C THR A 1136 2.55 -1.51 29.45
N GLU A 1137 2.23 -0.30 29.03
CA GLU A 1137 0.85 0.21 28.94
C GLU A 1137 0.51 0.47 27.47
N VAL A 1138 -0.46 -0.25 26.90
CA VAL A 1138 -0.93 0.01 25.53
C VAL A 1138 -2.08 1.02 25.60
N GLU A 1139 -2.12 2.00 24.69
CA GLU A 1139 -3.13 3.08 24.74
C GLU A 1139 -4.34 2.82 23.84
N GLN A 1140 -4.26 2.13 22.67
CA GLN A 1140 -5.44 1.97 21.79
C GLN A 1140 -5.47 0.72 20.87
N LEU A 1141 -6.61 0.03 20.81
CA LEU A 1141 -6.99 -1.03 19.87
C LEU A 1141 -8.06 -0.52 18.89
N GLU A 1142 -7.92 -0.82 17.60
CA GLU A 1142 -8.84 -0.46 16.52
C GLU A 1142 -9.43 -1.70 15.84
N LEU A 1143 -10.74 -1.88 15.88
CA LEU A 1143 -11.47 -2.85 15.08
C LEU A 1143 -11.87 -2.20 13.75
N ILE A 1144 -11.64 -2.88 12.64
CA ILE A 1144 -12.01 -2.42 11.29
C ILE A 1144 -12.99 -3.44 10.71
N PHE A 1145 -14.09 -2.95 10.15
CA PHE A 1145 -15.17 -3.75 9.59
C PHE A 1145 -15.03 -3.85 8.06
N ASP A 1146 -15.78 -4.77 7.42
CA ASP A 1146 -15.73 -5.01 5.96
C ASP A 1146 -16.10 -3.80 5.09
N ASP A 1147 -16.77 -2.80 5.65
CA ASP A 1147 -17.12 -1.53 5.01
C ASP A 1147 -16.10 -0.42 5.29
N GLU A 1148 -14.92 -0.77 5.81
CA GLU A 1148 -13.82 0.13 6.19
C GLU A 1148 -14.10 1.06 7.37
N ASN A 1149 -15.32 1.04 7.92
CA ASN A 1149 -15.60 1.71 9.18
C ASN A 1149 -14.76 1.08 10.29
N SER A 1150 -14.29 1.91 11.22
CA SER A 1150 -13.46 1.46 12.33
C SER A 1150 -13.97 1.95 13.68
N TYR A 1151 -13.62 1.20 14.71
CA TYR A 1151 -13.99 1.48 16.09
C TYR A 1151 -12.78 1.26 17.00
N LYS A 1152 -12.42 2.31 17.77
CA LYS A 1152 -11.24 2.34 18.64
C LYS A 1152 -11.61 2.26 20.12
N TYR A 1153 -10.86 1.50 20.92
CA TYR A 1153 -10.97 1.43 22.37
C TYR A 1153 -9.61 1.29 23.06
N ASP A 1154 -9.50 1.79 24.28
CA ASP A 1154 -8.26 1.70 25.06
C ASP A 1154 -8.07 0.28 25.62
N ALA A 1155 -6.83 -0.22 25.64
CA ALA A 1155 -6.56 -1.57 26.14
C ALA A 1155 -5.18 -1.70 26.76
N SER A 1156 -5.09 -2.16 28.01
CA SER A 1156 -3.83 -2.40 28.71
C SER A 1156 -3.49 -3.90 28.79
N GLY A 1157 -2.23 -4.29 28.59
CA GLY A 1157 -1.80 -5.68 28.73
C GLY A 1157 -0.29 -5.85 28.86
N VAL A 1158 0.15 -7.01 29.35
CA VAL A 1158 1.58 -7.38 29.40
C VAL A 1158 1.96 -8.07 28.10
N PHE A 1159 2.96 -7.50 27.41
CA PHE A 1159 3.54 -8.11 26.21
C PHE A 1159 4.47 -9.26 26.62
N VAL A 1160 4.10 -10.49 26.28
CA VAL A 1160 4.95 -11.68 26.44
C VAL A 1160 5.23 -12.24 25.06
N ASN A 1161 6.44 -12.02 24.56
CA ASN A 1161 6.86 -12.58 23.29
C ASN A 1161 7.33 -14.03 23.47
N ALA A 1162 6.75 -14.95 22.71
CA ALA A 1162 7.31 -16.26 22.41
C ALA A 1162 7.24 -16.48 20.88
N MET A 1163 8.14 -15.83 20.12
CA MET A 1163 8.39 -16.20 18.73
C MET A 1163 9.17 -17.52 18.69
N GLY A 1164 8.51 -18.61 18.30
CA GLY A 1164 9.17 -19.82 17.80
C GLY A 1164 9.39 -19.71 16.30
N SER A 1165 10.62 -19.44 15.87
CA SER A 1165 11.04 -19.74 14.50
C SER A 1165 11.04 -21.26 14.31
N GLN A 1166 10.62 -21.73 13.14
CA GLN A 1166 10.62 -23.15 12.77
C GLN A 1166 11.93 -23.85 13.14
N ILE A 1167 11.78 -25.07 13.65
CA ILE A 1167 12.86 -26.04 13.86
C ILE A 1167 13.45 -26.38 12.49
N ALA A 1168 14.69 -25.94 12.23
CA ALA A 1168 15.55 -26.61 11.26
C ALA A 1168 16.24 -27.77 11.97
N SER A 1169 15.83 -29.00 11.70
CA SER A 1169 16.58 -30.18 12.13
C SER A 1169 17.85 -30.31 11.28
N HIS A 1170 18.99 -29.95 11.86
CA HIS A 1170 20.29 -30.27 11.29
C HIS A 1170 20.71 -31.67 11.80
N CYS A 1171 20.60 -32.67 10.93
CA CYS A 1171 21.36 -33.92 11.09
C CYS A 1171 22.61 -33.79 10.21
N GLY A 1172 23.74 -33.43 10.80
CA GLY A 1172 25.01 -33.26 10.10
C GLY A 1172 26.19 -33.59 11.00
N TYR A 1173 26.74 -34.78 10.79
CA TYR A 1173 27.96 -35.29 11.40
C TYR A 1173 29.16 -34.46 10.90
N VAL A 1174 29.90 -33.81 11.80
CA VAL A 1174 31.11 -33.05 11.44
C VAL A 1174 32.30 -34.01 11.41
N ALA A 1175 32.81 -34.29 10.22
CA ALA A 1175 34.19 -34.73 10.06
C ALA A 1175 35.02 -33.51 9.66
N SER A 1176 36.06 -33.24 10.43
CA SER A 1176 37.00 -32.14 10.26
C SER A 1176 37.87 -32.34 9.02
N ASP A 1177 38.16 -31.25 8.30
CA ASP A 1177 39.51 -30.73 8.08
C ASP A 1177 39.56 -29.74 6.89
N GLU A 1178 40.35 -28.66 7.10
CA GLU A 1178 40.97 -27.73 6.13
C GLU A 1178 40.23 -26.48 5.59
N ALA A 1179 40.77 -25.31 6.01
CA ALA A 1179 41.04 -24.03 5.33
C ALA A 1179 39.85 -23.25 4.69
N ASP A 1180 39.77 -21.92 4.70
CA ASP A 1180 40.80 -20.90 4.54
C ASP A 1180 40.26 -19.53 5.01
N THR A 1181 41.09 -18.67 5.61
CA THR A 1181 40.71 -17.34 6.10
C THR A 1181 41.56 -16.26 5.45
N SER A 1182 40.97 -15.47 4.55
CA SER A 1182 41.47 -14.16 4.15
C SER A 1182 40.32 -13.29 3.66
N ASP A 1183 39.89 -12.34 4.50
CA ASP A 1183 39.50 -10.96 4.14
C ASP A 1183 38.65 -10.34 5.27
N PHE A 1184 39.33 -9.70 6.23
CA PHE A 1184 38.77 -8.64 7.08
C PHE A 1184 39.91 -7.72 7.52
N ASP A 1185 40.07 -6.58 6.85
CA ASP A 1185 40.81 -5.43 7.37
C ASP A 1185 39.78 -4.40 7.85
N GLU A 1186 39.49 -4.39 9.15
CA GLU A 1186 38.83 -3.28 9.84
C GLU A 1186 39.82 -2.76 10.89
N VAL A 1187 40.22 -1.49 10.76
CA VAL A 1187 41.19 -0.84 11.65
C VAL A 1187 40.51 -0.51 12.98
N ILE A 1188 40.70 -1.36 13.99
CA ILE A 1188 40.35 -1.07 15.38
C ILE A 1188 41.56 -0.41 16.06
N THR A 1189 41.46 0.87 16.43
CA THR A 1189 42.42 1.46 17.39
C THR A 1189 42.16 0.85 18.78
N THR A 1190 43.08 -0.01 19.23
CA THR A 1190 42.98 -0.71 20.51
C THR A 1190 43.65 0.06 21.64
N ALA A 1191 43.02 0.07 22.81
CA ALA A 1191 43.47 0.72 24.05
C ALA A 1191 43.69 -0.37 25.12
N THR A 1192 44.79 -0.31 25.87
CA THR A 1192 45.13 -1.33 26.86
C THR A 1192 44.81 -0.86 28.28
N TYR A 1193 44.22 -1.75 29.10
CA TYR A 1193 43.80 -1.47 30.49
C TYR A 1193 44.21 -2.60 31.44
N CYS A 1194 44.58 -2.29 32.68
CA CYS A 1194 44.68 -3.26 33.77
C CYS A 1194 43.30 -3.89 34.08
N GLN A 1195 43.23 -5.05 34.75
CA GLN A 1195 41.94 -5.67 35.13
C GLN A 1195 41.07 -4.79 36.03
N ASP A 1196 41.67 -3.86 36.77
CA ASP A 1196 40.93 -2.89 37.59
C ASP A 1196 40.39 -1.69 36.79
N GLY A 1197 40.61 -1.66 35.47
CA GLY A 1197 40.17 -0.61 34.56
C GLY A 1197 41.14 0.57 34.42
N THR A 1198 42.34 0.50 35.01
CA THR A 1198 43.35 1.55 34.84
C THR A 1198 43.87 1.59 33.40
N PHE A 1199 43.73 2.73 32.73
CA PHE A 1199 44.16 2.93 31.34
C PHE A 1199 45.69 3.05 31.22
N LEU A 1200 46.28 2.29 30.29
CA LEU A 1200 47.73 2.23 30.07
C LEU A 1200 48.20 2.93 28.79
N GLY A 1201 47.29 3.24 27.85
CA GLY A 1201 47.61 3.93 26.60
C GLY A 1201 46.93 3.31 25.38
N GLU A 1202 46.97 4.03 24.25
CA GLU A 1202 46.51 3.54 22.95
C GLU A 1202 47.63 2.74 22.28
N GLY A 1203 47.35 1.48 21.93
CA GLY A 1203 48.29 0.49 21.43
C GLY A 1203 48.47 -0.72 22.36
N LEU A 1204 48.86 -1.86 21.77
CA LEU A 1204 49.20 -3.09 22.49
C LEU A 1204 50.50 -2.89 23.30
N VAL A 1205 50.44 -3.13 24.62
CA VAL A 1205 51.62 -3.14 25.49
C VAL A 1205 52.15 -4.57 25.61
N THR A 1206 53.47 -4.75 25.73
CA THR A 1206 54.03 -6.11 25.90
C THR A 1206 53.63 -6.69 27.26
N ASP A 1207 53.47 -8.02 27.36
CA ASP A 1207 53.05 -8.67 28.60
C ASP A 1207 53.94 -8.29 29.80
N ASP A 1208 55.26 -8.20 29.60
CA ASP A 1208 56.21 -7.81 30.65
C ASP A 1208 55.97 -6.37 31.15
N ASP A 1209 55.64 -5.44 30.25
CA ASP A 1209 55.32 -4.06 30.60
C ASP A 1209 53.94 -3.98 31.26
N TYR A 1210 52.95 -4.70 30.73
CA TYR A 1210 51.60 -4.80 31.28
C TYR A 1210 51.63 -5.26 32.73
N PHE A 1211 52.33 -6.36 33.02
CA PHE A 1211 52.42 -6.92 34.35
C PHE A 1211 53.31 -6.12 35.31
N SER A 1212 54.17 -5.22 34.81
CA SER A 1212 54.90 -4.26 35.64
C SER A 1212 54.03 -3.06 36.04
N LEU A 1213 53.14 -2.63 35.14
CA LEU A 1213 52.23 -1.51 35.31
C LEU A 1213 50.93 -1.90 36.03
N CYS A 1214 50.54 -3.17 35.91
CA CYS A 1214 49.41 -3.81 36.57
C CYS A 1214 49.88 -4.93 37.53
N PRO A 1215 50.67 -4.64 38.57
CA PRO A 1215 51.31 -5.66 39.41
C PRO A 1215 50.33 -6.54 40.21
N GLY A 1216 49.05 -6.15 40.30
CA GLY A 1216 47.97 -6.94 40.93
C GLY A 1216 47.47 -8.11 40.08
N ASP A 1217 47.72 -8.09 38.78
CA ASP A 1217 47.12 -9.04 37.83
C ASP A 1217 47.93 -10.35 37.72
N TRP A 1218 49.08 -10.44 38.41
CA TRP A 1218 49.92 -11.64 38.51
C TRP A 1218 49.26 -12.83 39.23
N GLN A 1219 48.20 -12.62 40.02
CA GLN A 1219 47.68 -13.67 40.92
C GLN A 1219 46.67 -14.63 40.29
N ASN A 1220 46.33 -14.47 39.01
CA ASN A 1220 45.32 -15.30 38.31
C ASN A 1220 45.80 -15.89 36.97
N LEU A 1221 47.09 -16.27 36.88
CA LEU A 1221 47.62 -17.11 35.79
C LEU A 1221 47.93 -18.53 36.28
#